data_AF-A0A1F5VXJ9-F1
#
_entry.id   AF-A0A1F5VXJ9-F1
#
_cell.length_a   1.000
_cell.length_b   1.000
_cell.length_c   1.000
_cell.angle_alpha   90.00
_cell.angle_beta   90.00
_cell.angle_gamma   90.00
#
_symmetry.space_group_name_H-M   'P 1'
#
loop_
_entity.id
_entity.type
_entity.pdbx_description
1 polymer ?
#
loop_
_entity_poly.entity_id
_entity_poly.type
_entity_poly.pdbx_seq_one_letter_code
_entity_poly.pdbx_strand_id
1 'polypeptide(L)'
;MAEAARRARLMNPDATVIERYIGVTPSSSNIIHLLRDLIIEINKGFSEQSVHYYKHVKEADIPFDYNSLIKVFKESLEHSSAYNRNIYIFLDALDRLRADNSARHLYWLPLSLPEHIRLIVSETIVPQITSSNSDTFDPRADMITALESRVSKNNRLVLESLSQEEGAIVLNCWLEEAGRTLQPSQREAILEVFRKEGRPLWLRAASSEALRLHSWEPSLFFPASINGIIDHLLNRLSHEKEHGSLLVERALSYIASARRGLTEDELIEVLSKDKAVILDIQRRFPKSSSLTKVPIALWVRLYEDTAFYLCEVQFSGDNLFNFYHFNFLEAVKSRYLKSPIKRCARHDHLVKYFAQQNYRLEDTEKEYISCNNFLQATKPVNIRKVDELPWQLIQVAEISGRNDPHSPDWSALVELLTDWQFLEAKTEARQDMIFELVQDFSYALRCMPLKQPFWQMTKLLEIAIRRDINFIARHPTTLFQCMWNSCWWYDCPGAARHYCSVDGELEEEEKPWESSSEKLYLFLEKWRQQKEEKNPNFYWLRSLRPPVFHLNPAQIACLRGHNDGICSIAFSPNDLYIASASSDKTIRIWDAETGQELLCLNGHEDSVNSVAFSHVNYNLASGSNDWTIRIWDSETGDELRCFTSREAQITSIAYSNSGKLIASAYSSGSVQIWDAETEQYRTCLGMHNDAVSCLAFSPDDRQIASGSSDDSLRIWDTNTGIQLSCLQISVYCRGIYGIAFSPDGKLIACGYGDNKIRIWDANKSQEMICLYGHEDVVTSVAFSKDNKFIASGSKDKTARIWDVKNGRSLTCFRGHEGTISSVAFSENGRFIASGSRDRTVRIWDTNINQEQIRLKNHESHIPSISMSPNDECIVSGSWDKTIRIWDANRSCERMCLPHLDDKIHSVAFSPNGQCIAAVTKGKINIFSIESGKQITCLDGRCSHIISVSFSYDSNYIAGACGNKICVWNVYTGEEKLCLYEYKGSVLSVAFSPNSKHIAGGFNDKIVRIWDAHSGRNVAHLSGHEGWIYCIGFSPDNLLFASGAGDNTVRVWDIISKKQLACLEGHERQIYDVAFSQDGKYIASASWDHTIRIWEASEGKCLETIDGKGDIRAILRKQKVRAIVRSLEIVAEIQETRQPTGWYPASFSLILTNKSGDFWVGSERYHLHMICPEGNL
;
A
#
# COMPACT_ATOMS: atom_id res chain seq x y z
N MET A 1 25.77 -31.96 -20.09
CA MET A 1 25.37 -30.69 -20.73
C MET A 1 26.42 -30.19 -21.71
N ALA A 2 27.62 -29.76 -21.28
CA ALA A 2 28.67 -29.23 -22.17
C ALA A 2 29.00 -30.11 -23.40
N GLU A 3 29.14 -31.43 -23.21
CA GLU A 3 29.39 -32.36 -24.33
C GLU A 3 28.19 -32.48 -25.28
N ALA A 4 26.95 -32.40 -24.76
CA ALA A 4 25.76 -32.42 -25.59
C ALA A 4 25.65 -31.15 -26.44
N ALA A 5 25.98 -29.99 -25.88
CA ALA A 5 26.03 -28.72 -26.62
C ALA A 5 27.15 -28.73 -27.68
N ARG A 6 28.33 -29.28 -27.36
CA ARG A 6 29.42 -29.48 -28.33
C ARG A 6 28.98 -30.37 -29.50
N ARG A 7 28.31 -31.50 -29.21
CA ARG A 7 27.75 -32.38 -30.26
C ARG A 7 26.64 -31.71 -31.05
N ALA A 8 25.80 -30.90 -30.43
CA ALA A 8 24.78 -30.12 -31.12
C ALA A 8 25.41 -29.15 -32.14
N ARG A 9 26.50 -28.46 -31.76
CA ARG A 9 27.29 -27.62 -32.69
C ARG A 9 27.91 -28.42 -33.84
N LEU A 10 28.44 -29.61 -33.56
CA LEU A 10 29.07 -30.47 -34.57
C LEU A 10 28.05 -31.07 -35.56
N MET A 11 26.90 -31.51 -35.06
CA MET A 11 25.86 -32.13 -35.89
C MET A 11 24.99 -31.11 -36.63
N ASN A 12 24.88 -29.88 -36.12
CA ASN A 12 24.10 -28.82 -36.73
C ASN A 12 24.92 -27.51 -36.80
N PRO A 13 25.83 -27.37 -37.78
CA PRO A 13 26.72 -26.22 -37.87
C PRO A 13 25.98 -24.88 -38.10
N ASP A 14 24.78 -24.92 -38.69
CA ASP A 14 23.95 -23.73 -38.93
C ASP A 14 23.03 -23.38 -37.74
N ALA A 15 23.03 -24.20 -36.68
CA ALA A 15 22.18 -24.00 -35.51
C ALA A 15 22.84 -23.06 -34.49
N THR A 16 22.03 -22.17 -33.89
CA THR A 16 22.48 -21.31 -32.79
C THR A 16 22.43 -22.11 -31.50
N VAL A 17 23.59 -22.38 -30.89
CA VAL A 17 23.70 -23.13 -29.63
C VAL A 17 24.03 -22.19 -28.48
N ILE A 18 23.05 -21.96 -27.62
CA ILE A 18 23.10 -21.09 -26.44
C ILE A 18 23.32 -21.95 -25.20
N GLU A 19 24.39 -21.70 -24.46
CA GLU A 19 24.71 -22.40 -23.21
C GLU A 19 24.65 -21.41 -22.04
N ARG A 20 23.92 -21.75 -20.97
CA ARG A 20 23.86 -20.98 -19.72
C ARG A 20 23.95 -21.90 -18.50
N TYR A 21 24.84 -21.52 -17.60
CA TYR A 21 25.05 -22.20 -16.32
C TYR A 21 24.49 -21.31 -15.20
N ILE A 22 23.38 -21.74 -14.61
CA ILE A 22 22.61 -20.96 -13.64
C ILE A 22 23.26 -21.11 -12.26
N GLY A 23 23.39 -19.99 -11.54
CA GLY A 23 24.07 -19.95 -10.24
C GLY A 23 25.59 -20.00 -10.31
N VAL A 24 26.18 -19.88 -11.50
CA VAL A 24 27.61 -19.62 -11.69
C VAL A 24 27.86 -18.13 -11.47
N THR A 25 27.12 -17.25 -12.15
CA THR A 25 27.08 -15.81 -11.84
C THR A 25 25.81 -15.49 -11.03
N PRO A 26 25.85 -14.50 -10.12
CA PRO A 26 24.65 -13.96 -9.50
C PRO A 26 23.69 -13.32 -10.52
N SER A 27 24.22 -12.81 -11.64
CA SER A 27 23.41 -12.40 -12.78
C SER A 27 22.70 -13.57 -13.45
N SER A 28 23.32 -14.75 -13.59
CA SER A 28 22.64 -15.94 -14.13
C SER A 28 21.63 -16.55 -13.15
N SER A 29 21.77 -16.26 -11.85
CA SER A 29 20.74 -16.56 -10.86
C SER A 29 19.57 -15.58 -10.90
N ASN A 30 19.75 -14.35 -11.40
CA ASN A 30 18.66 -13.39 -11.55
C ASN A 30 17.97 -13.60 -12.90
N ILE A 31 16.65 -13.83 -12.87
CA ILE A 31 15.90 -14.17 -14.07
C ILE A 31 15.83 -13.05 -15.10
N ILE A 32 15.80 -11.79 -14.66
CA ILE A 32 15.75 -10.61 -15.54
C ILE A 32 17.01 -10.56 -16.41
N HIS A 33 18.17 -10.85 -15.83
CA HIS A 33 19.44 -10.90 -16.54
C HIS A 33 19.53 -12.11 -17.46
N LEU A 34 19.15 -13.30 -16.98
CA LEU A 34 19.13 -14.51 -17.81
C LEU A 34 18.28 -14.29 -19.06
N LEU A 35 17.08 -13.73 -18.91
CA LEU A 35 16.18 -13.41 -20.03
C LEU A 35 16.79 -12.40 -21.00
N ARG A 36 17.40 -11.32 -20.50
CA ARG A 36 18.07 -10.33 -21.35
C ARG A 36 19.19 -10.94 -22.17
N ASP A 37 20.04 -11.74 -21.54
CA ASP A 37 21.15 -12.41 -22.21
C ASP A 37 20.65 -13.38 -23.28
N LEU A 38 19.57 -14.12 -22.99
CA LEU A 38 18.92 -15.01 -23.96
C LEU A 38 18.32 -14.23 -25.14
N ILE A 39 17.61 -13.12 -24.88
CA ILE A 39 17.06 -12.23 -25.92
C ILE A 39 18.18 -11.71 -26.82
N ILE A 40 19.28 -11.24 -26.23
CA ILE A 40 20.42 -10.71 -26.98
C ILE A 40 21.05 -11.82 -27.84
N GLU A 41 21.29 -13.02 -27.30
CA GLU A 41 21.90 -14.11 -28.06
C GLU A 41 21.01 -14.68 -29.16
N ILE A 42 19.71 -14.80 -28.91
CA ILE A 42 18.74 -15.17 -29.94
C ILE A 42 18.78 -14.12 -31.06
N ASN A 43 18.89 -12.84 -30.72
CA ASN A 43 18.82 -11.75 -31.69
C ASN A 43 20.14 -11.39 -32.40
N LYS A 44 21.30 -11.75 -31.83
CA LYS A 44 22.65 -11.49 -32.39
C LYS A 44 22.84 -12.02 -33.82
N GLY A 45 22.08 -13.04 -34.23
CA GLY A 45 22.16 -13.62 -35.56
C GLY A 45 21.37 -12.89 -36.66
N PHE A 46 20.55 -11.88 -36.32
CA PHE A 46 19.65 -11.19 -37.26
C PHE A 46 20.20 -9.85 -37.79
N SER A 47 21.40 -9.43 -37.37
CA SER A 47 21.84 -8.03 -37.47
C SER A 47 22.40 -7.56 -38.81
N GLU A 48 22.51 -8.39 -39.85
CA GLU A 48 23.24 -7.97 -41.07
C GLU A 48 22.46 -7.93 -42.39
N GLN A 49 21.23 -8.46 -42.53
CA GLN A 49 20.63 -8.58 -43.90
C GLN A 49 19.12 -8.34 -44.15
N SER A 50 18.22 -7.99 -43.21
CA SER A 50 16.77 -7.92 -43.54
C SER A 50 16.00 -6.63 -43.21
N VAL A 51 15.85 -5.82 -44.27
CA VAL A 51 14.68 -5.10 -44.84
C VAL A 51 13.38 -4.85 -44.01
N HIS A 52 13.15 -3.55 -43.76
CA HIS A 52 11.91 -2.74 -43.80
C HIS A 52 10.61 -3.00 -43.00
N TYR A 53 10.35 -4.12 -42.33
CA TYR A 53 9.01 -4.31 -41.72
C TYR A 53 8.92 -4.37 -40.19
N TYR A 54 10.02 -4.60 -39.48
CA TYR A 54 10.00 -4.72 -38.01
C TYR A 54 11.12 -3.91 -37.35
N LYS A 55 10.81 -3.26 -36.23
CA LYS A 55 11.73 -2.43 -35.45
C LYS A 55 12.86 -3.31 -34.91
N HIS A 56 14.10 -3.02 -35.28
CA HIS A 56 15.27 -3.65 -34.66
C HIS A 56 15.22 -3.46 -33.14
N VAL A 57 15.24 -4.55 -32.36
CA VAL A 57 15.39 -4.48 -30.91
C VAL A 57 16.87 -4.15 -30.63
N LYS A 58 17.19 -2.88 -30.40
CA LYS A 58 18.52 -2.51 -29.90
C LYS A 58 18.63 -2.94 -28.45
N GLU A 59 19.85 -3.21 -27.95
CA GLU A 59 20.07 -3.53 -26.52
C GLU A 59 19.46 -2.48 -25.58
N ALA A 60 19.43 -1.21 -26.01
CA ALA A 60 18.81 -0.11 -25.28
C ALA A 60 17.26 -0.13 -25.27
N ASP A 61 16.63 -0.85 -26.21
CA ASP A 61 15.17 -0.94 -26.36
C ASP A 61 14.58 -2.18 -25.63
N ILE A 62 15.43 -3.05 -25.07
CA ILE A 62 14.98 -4.23 -24.32
C ILE A 62 14.34 -3.76 -23.00
N PRO A 63 13.07 -4.14 -22.71
CA PRO A 63 12.40 -3.75 -21.49
C PRO A 63 13.14 -4.18 -20.21
N PHE A 64 12.85 -3.52 -19.10
CA PHE A 64 13.49 -3.76 -17.80
C PHE A 64 12.56 -4.47 -16.82
N ASP A 65 11.26 -4.34 -17.06
CA ASP A 65 10.21 -5.04 -16.36
C ASP A 65 10.20 -6.52 -16.78
N TYR A 66 10.06 -7.42 -15.81
CA TYR A 66 10.09 -8.86 -15.99
C TYR A 66 9.04 -9.33 -17.01
N ASN A 67 7.82 -8.79 -16.95
CA ASN A 67 6.75 -9.15 -17.89
C ASN A 67 7.01 -8.68 -19.30
N SER A 68 7.49 -7.45 -19.43
CA SER A 68 7.88 -6.89 -20.70
C SER A 68 9.07 -7.63 -21.32
N LEU A 69 10.00 -8.14 -20.49
CA LEU A 69 11.10 -9.01 -20.92
C LEU A 69 10.62 -10.37 -21.38
N ILE A 70 9.69 -11.00 -20.67
CA ILE A 70 9.08 -12.26 -21.11
C ILE A 70 8.40 -12.04 -22.45
N LYS A 71 7.65 -10.95 -22.61
CA LYS A 71 6.98 -10.62 -23.87
C LYS A 71 8.00 -10.49 -25.00
N VAL A 72 9.05 -9.71 -24.82
CA VAL A 72 10.11 -9.55 -25.84
C VAL A 72 10.88 -10.85 -26.08
N PHE A 73 11.07 -11.68 -25.06
CA PHE A 73 11.67 -13.01 -25.20
C PHE A 73 10.78 -13.95 -26.02
N LYS A 74 9.48 -14.04 -25.71
CA LYS A 74 8.50 -14.82 -26.47
C LYS A 74 8.41 -14.31 -27.91
N GLU A 75 8.32 -12.99 -28.10
CA GLU A 75 8.37 -12.37 -29.43
C GLU A 75 9.67 -12.74 -30.16
N SER A 76 10.84 -12.69 -29.52
CA SER A 76 12.12 -13.05 -30.14
C SER A 76 12.15 -14.54 -30.55
N LEU A 77 11.57 -15.43 -29.74
CA LEU A 77 11.41 -16.85 -30.09
C LEU A 77 10.45 -17.03 -31.28
N GLU A 78 9.33 -16.32 -31.32
CA GLU A 78 8.38 -16.35 -32.45
C GLU A 78 9.01 -15.78 -33.73
N HIS A 79 9.73 -14.66 -33.65
CA HIS A 79 10.42 -14.05 -34.79
C HIS A 79 11.46 -15.00 -35.38
N SER A 80 12.14 -15.81 -34.55
CA SER A 80 13.10 -16.80 -35.05
C SER A 80 12.46 -17.86 -35.96
N SER A 81 11.16 -18.12 -35.83
CA SER A 81 10.42 -19.05 -36.71
C SER A 81 10.37 -18.59 -38.17
N ALA A 82 10.29 -17.27 -38.40
CA ALA A 82 10.27 -16.69 -39.74
C ALA A 82 11.59 -16.94 -40.51
N TYR A 83 12.68 -17.18 -39.80
CA TYR A 83 14.01 -17.43 -40.37
C TYR A 83 14.42 -18.91 -40.39
N ASN A 84 13.56 -19.81 -39.90
CA ASN A 84 13.73 -21.27 -39.91
C ASN A 84 15.14 -21.77 -39.45
N ARG A 85 15.71 -21.11 -38.44
CA ARG A 85 17.02 -21.47 -37.86
C ARG A 85 16.82 -22.36 -36.64
N ASN A 86 17.53 -23.49 -36.57
CA ASN A 86 17.48 -24.34 -35.38
C ASN A 86 18.20 -23.66 -34.20
N ILE A 87 17.53 -23.52 -33.06
CA ILE A 87 18.10 -22.93 -31.84
C ILE A 87 18.10 -23.98 -30.73
N TYR A 88 19.26 -24.24 -30.14
CA TYR A 88 19.41 -25.12 -28.99
C TYR A 88 19.77 -24.29 -27.76
N ILE A 89 18.92 -24.32 -26.74
CA ILE A 89 19.13 -23.62 -25.47
C ILE A 89 19.41 -24.66 -24.38
N PHE A 90 20.59 -24.58 -23.78
CA PHE A 90 21.00 -25.43 -22.66
C PHE A 90 21.04 -24.62 -21.38
N LEU A 91 20.19 -24.96 -20.40
CA LEU A 91 20.15 -24.35 -19.08
C LEU A 91 20.58 -25.39 -18.02
N ASP A 92 21.75 -25.18 -17.42
CA ASP A 92 22.29 -26.08 -16.40
C ASP A 92 22.04 -25.54 -14.98
N ALA A 93 21.62 -26.40 -14.04
CA ALA A 93 21.36 -26.10 -12.63
C ALA A 93 20.27 -25.03 -12.39
N LEU A 94 19.10 -25.24 -13.00
CA LEU A 94 17.94 -24.33 -12.92
C LEU A 94 17.52 -24.02 -11.47
N ASP A 95 17.75 -24.96 -10.55
CA ASP A 95 17.45 -24.89 -9.12
C ASP A 95 18.26 -23.81 -8.38
N ARG A 96 19.24 -23.20 -9.04
CA ARG A 96 20.04 -22.10 -8.51
C ARG A 96 19.53 -20.70 -8.91
N LEU A 97 18.38 -20.59 -9.58
CA LEU A 97 17.72 -19.29 -9.76
C LEU A 97 17.41 -18.67 -8.38
N ARG A 98 17.62 -17.36 -8.25
CA ARG A 98 17.39 -16.61 -7.01
C ARG A 98 15.93 -16.69 -6.61
N ALA A 99 15.74 -16.51 -5.31
CA ALA A 99 14.48 -16.58 -4.61
C ALA A 99 13.48 -15.47 -4.91
N ASP A 100 13.51 -14.90 -6.11
CA ASP A 100 12.47 -13.97 -6.52
C ASP A 100 11.27 -14.83 -6.94
N ASN A 101 10.12 -14.59 -6.31
CA ASN A 101 8.92 -15.42 -6.49
C ASN A 101 8.58 -15.64 -7.98
N SER A 102 8.91 -14.70 -8.87
CA SER A 102 8.71 -14.81 -10.33
C SER A 102 9.63 -15.82 -11.05
N ALA A 103 10.87 -16.02 -10.62
CA ALA A 103 11.85 -16.86 -11.32
C ALA A 103 11.56 -18.37 -11.17
N ARG A 104 11.01 -18.75 -10.01
CA ARG A 104 10.94 -20.12 -9.49
C ARG A 104 9.88 -20.99 -10.14
N HIS A 105 8.86 -20.38 -10.71
CA HIS A 105 7.79 -21.13 -11.35
C HIS A 105 7.93 -21.24 -12.87
N LEU A 106 9.06 -20.78 -13.42
CA LEU A 106 9.45 -20.94 -14.82
C LEU A 106 8.52 -20.29 -15.87
N TYR A 107 7.64 -19.35 -15.48
CA TYR A 107 6.65 -18.71 -16.38
C TYR A 107 7.25 -17.95 -17.56
N TRP A 108 8.49 -17.55 -17.41
CA TRP A 108 9.27 -16.92 -18.46
C TRP A 108 9.59 -17.87 -19.63
N LEU A 109 9.53 -19.19 -19.41
CA LEU A 109 9.57 -20.20 -20.47
C LEU A 109 8.16 -20.41 -21.04
N PRO A 110 7.97 -20.30 -22.37
CA PRO A 110 6.68 -20.60 -22.99
C PRO A 110 6.31 -22.09 -22.86
N LEU A 111 5.01 -22.39 -22.69
CA LEU A 111 4.47 -23.75 -22.59
C LEU A 111 4.79 -24.62 -23.81
N SER A 112 4.76 -24.02 -25.00
CA SER A 112 5.11 -24.68 -26.26
C SER A 112 6.24 -23.89 -26.94
N LEU A 113 7.36 -24.56 -27.19
CA LEU A 113 8.43 -24.01 -28.01
C LEU A 113 8.16 -24.33 -29.49
N PRO A 114 8.45 -23.40 -30.42
CA PRO A 114 8.44 -23.68 -31.85
C PRO A 114 9.29 -24.90 -32.22
N GLU A 115 8.94 -25.63 -33.28
CA GLU A 115 9.58 -26.92 -33.63
C GLU A 115 11.10 -26.84 -33.87
N HIS A 116 11.59 -25.68 -34.32
CA HIS A 116 13.02 -25.41 -34.56
C HIS A 116 13.80 -25.06 -33.28
N ILE A 117 13.13 -24.91 -32.13
CA ILE A 117 13.76 -24.57 -30.85
C ILE A 117 13.77 -25.78 -29.93
N ARG A 118 14.94 -26.13 -29.40
CA ARG A 118 15.12 -27.22 -28.43
C ARG A 118 15.69 -26.66 -27.13
N LEU A 119 14.93 -26.78 -26.05
CA LEU A 119 15.37 -26.45 -24.70
C LEU A 119 15.75 -27.72 -23.94
N ILE A 120 16.93 -27.71 -23.33
CA ILE A 120 17.41 -28.79 -22.47
C ILE A 120 17.77 -28.18 -21.13
N VAL A 121 17.18 -28.70 -20.05
CA VAL A 121 17.33 -28.18 -18.70
C VAL A 121 17.85 -29.28 -17.76
N SER A 122 18.69 -28.92 -16.80
CA SER A 122 19.12 -29.82 -15.73
C SER A 122 18.72 -29.28 -14.34
N GLU A 123 18.46 -30.20 -13.41
CA GLU A 123 18.03 -29.90 -12.04
C GLU A 123 18.54 -30.97 -11.06
N THR A 124 18.72 -30.61 -9.79
CA THR A 124 19.01 -31.57 -8.71
C THR A 124 17.72 -32.07 -8.03
N ILE A 125 17.48 -33.38 -8.06
CA ILE A 125 16.35 -33.99 -7.33
C ILE A 125 16.72 -34.07 -5.85
N VAL A 126 16.09 -33.24 -5.01
CA VAL A 126 16.16 -33.38 -3.54
C VAL A 126 15.13 -34.43 -3.12
N PRO A 127 15.51 -35.52 -2.44
CA PRO A 127 14.55 -36.45 -1.87
C PRO A 127 13.66 -35.70 -0.88
N GLN A 128 12.33 -35.79 -1.05
CA GLN A 128 11.38 -35.22 -0.09
C GLN A 128 11.76 -35.67 1.33
N ILE A 129 12.30 -34.76 2.13
CA ILE A 129 12.55 -35.03 3.53
C ILE A 129 11.16 -35.07 4.17
N THR A 130 10.75 -36.28 4.56
CA THR A 130 9.57 -36.52 5.40
C THR A 130 9.84 -36.01 6.82
N SER A 131 10.12 -34.73 6.99
CA SER A 131 10.13 -34.10 8.30
C SER A 131 8.70 -33.67 8.62
N SER A 132 8.15 -34.27 9.67
CA SER A 132 6.82 -34.06 10.25
C SER A 132 6.58 -32.66 10.84
N ASN A 133 7.30 -31.63 10.39
CA ASN A 133 7.10 -30.25 10.80
C ASN A 133 6.67 -29.46 9.54
N SER A 134 5.39 -29.14 9.48
CA SER A 134 4.69 -28.57 8.31
C SER A 134 4.99 -27.10 8.00
N ASP A 135 5.95 -26.45 8.68
CA ASP A 135 6.03 -24.98 8.68
C ASP A 135 7.31 -24.42 8.03
N THR A 136 8.20 -25.27 7.50
CA THR A 136 9.38 -24.80 6.75
C THR A 136 9.16 -24.96 5.26
N PHE A 137 8.84 -23.85 4.59
CA PHE A 137 8.78 -23.68 3.14
C PHE A 137 10.07 -24.21 2.49
N ASP A 138 9.99 -25.27 1.66
CA ASP A 138 11.13 -25.76 0.87
C ASP A 138 11.00 -25.26 -0.59
N PRO A 139 11.68 -24.17 -0.97
CA PRO A 139 11.51 -23.50 -2.25
C PRO A 139 11.94 -24.32 -3.48
N ARG A 140 12.53 -25.51 -3.30
CA ARG A 140 12.93 -26.40 -4.41
C ARG A 140 11.80 -27.32 -4.88
N ALA A 141 10.81 -27.60 -4.03
CA ALA A 141 9.70 -28.49 -4.37
C ALA A 141 8.75 -27.88 -5.42
N ASP A 142 8.57 -26.55 -5.39
CA ASP A 142 7.65 -25.83 -6.28
C ASP A 142 8.15 -25.85 -7.74
N MET A 143 9.46 -25.67 -7.95
CA MET A 143 10.06 -25.65 -9.29
C MET A 143 10.00 -27.02 -9.98
N ILE A 144 10.19 -28.11 -9.22
CA ILE A 144 10.01 -29.48 -9.72
C ILE A 144 8.56 -29.69 -10.16
N THR A 145 7.61 -29.28 -9.33
CA THR A 145 6.18 -29.41 -9.63
C THR A 145 5.81 -28.62 -10.89
N ALA A 146 6.36 -27.42 -11.07
CA ALA A 146 6.18 -26.60 -12.26
C ALA A 146 6.84 -27.19 -13.53
N LEU A 147 7.98 -27.89 -13.41
CA LEU A 147 8.58 -28.63 -14.52
C LEU A 147 7.76 -29.88 -14.88
N GLU A 148 7.27 -30.60 -13.88
CA GLU A 148 6.50 -31.82 -14.05
C GLU A 148 5.14 -31.59 -14.70
N SER A 149 4.53 -30.41 -14.52
CA SER A 149 3.30 -30.03 -15.23
C SER A 149 3.53 -29.68 -16.70
N ARG A 150 4.76 -29.28 -17.08
CA ARG A 150 5.09 -28.73 -18.41
C ARG A 150 5.82 -29.70 -19.34
N VAL A 151 6.55 -30.69 -18.81
CA VAL A 151 7.33 -31.65 -19.61
C VAL A 151 6.65 -33.02 -19.62
N SER A 152 6.44 -33.57 -20.82
CA SER A 152 5.90 -34.94 -20.95
C SER A 152 6.86 -35.96 -20.31
N LYS A 153 6.31 -36.96 -19.60
CA LYS A 153 7.12 -37.98 -18.89
C LYS A 153 8.17 -38.68 -19.78
N ASN A 154 7.93 -38.76 -21.09
CA ASN A 154 8.84 -39.40 -22.06
C ASN A 154 10.08 -38.56 -22.38
N ASN A 155 10.08 -37.25 -22.09
CA ASN A 155 11.21 -36.35 -22.34
C ASN A 155 12.07 -36.12 -21.08
N ARG A 156 11.78 -36.83 -19.98
CA ARG A 156 12.55 -36.79 -18.73
C ARG A 156 13.60 -37.88 -18.74
N LEU A 157 14.86 -37.48 -18.61
CA LEU A 157 15.96 -38.41 -18.40
C LEU A 157 16.44 -38.30 -16.94
N VAL A 158 16.09 -39.29 -16.13
CA VAL A 158 16.63 -39.41 -14.77
C VAL A 158 17.99 -40.08 -14.89
N LEU A 159 19.05 -39.37 -14.49
CA LEU A 159 20.39 -39.94 -14.44
C LEU A 159 20.50 -40.78 -13.16
N GLU A 160 20.44 -42.10 -13.32
CA GLU A 160 20.69 -43.05 -12.23
C GLU A 160 22.18 -43.08 -11.85
N SER A 161 22.48 -43.69 -10.70
CA SER A 161 23.85 -43.99 -10.29
C SER A 161 24.51 -44.92 -11.30
N LEU A 162 25.74 -44.62 -11.70
CA LEU A 162 26.48 -45.45 -12.65
C LEU A 162 26.79 -46.81 -12.03
N SER A 163 26.72 -47.86 -12.85
CA SER A 163 27.21 -49.18 -12.48
C SER A 163 28.74 -49.18 -12.32
N GLN A 164 29.27 -50.22 -11.66
CA GLN A 164 30.73 -50.36 -11.47
C GLN A 164 31.48 -50.44 -12.80
N GLU A 165 30.89 -51.07 -13.82
CA GLU A 165 31.48 -51.21 -15.15
C GLU A 165 31.51 -49.87 -15.91
N GLU A 166 30.40 -49.13 -15.90
CA GLU A 166 30.32 -47.79 -16.48
C GLU A 166 31.26 -46.81 -15.77
N GLY A 167 31.35 -46.89 -14.43
CA GLY A 167 32.32 -46.12 -13.64
C GLY A 167 33.76 -46.43 -14.01
N ALA A 168 34.09 -47.71 -14.26
CA ALA A 168 35.42 -48.10 -14.70
C ALA A 168 35.76 -47.56 -16.10
N ILE A 169 34.78 -47.50 -17.01
CA ILE A 169 34.94 -46.89 -18.34
C ILE A 169 35.17 -45.38 -18.20
N VAL A 170 34.32 -44.69 -17.45
CA VAL A 170 34.43 -43.24 -17.22
C VAL A 170 35.77 -42.87 -16.58
N LEU A 171 36.22 -43.66 -15.59
CA LEU A 171 37.53 -43.48 -14.97
C LEU A 171 38.67 -43.62 -15.98
N ASN A 172 38.62 -44.63 -16.86
CA ASN A 172 39.64 -44.82 -17.88
C ASN A 172 39.68 -43.66 -18.88
N CYS A 173 38.53 -43.19 -19.34
CA CYS A 173 38.46 -42.04 -20.24
C CYS A 173 39.08 -40.78 -19.60
N TRP A 174 38.79 -40.51 -18.32
CA TRP A 174 39.40 -39.38 -17.62
C TRP A 174 40.90 -39.53 -17.41
N LEU A 175 41.38 -40.74 -17.14
CA LEU A 175 42.80 -41.03 -17.02
C LEU A 175 43.54 -40.84 -18.35
N GLU A 176 42.92 -41.28 -19.46
CA GLU A 176 43.42 -41.07 -20.82
C GLU A 176 43.45 -39.58 -21.19
N GLU A 177 42.38 -38.82 -20.92
CA GLU A 177 42.33 -37.37 -21.14
C GLU A 177 43.40 -36.63 -20.32
N ALA A 178 43.64 -37.06 -19.08
CA ALA A 178 44.64 -36.47 -18.21
C ALA A 178 46.08 -36.92 -18.55
N GLY A 179 46.26 -37.90 -19.45
CA GLY A 179 47.56 -38.49 -19.78
C GLY A 179 48.24 -39.18 -18.60
N ARG A 180 47.49 -39.71 -17.62
CA ARG A 180 48.02 -40.33 -16.40
C ARG A 180 47.43 -41.72 -16.16
N THR A 181 48.18 -42.60 -15.49
CA THR A 181 47.72 -43.96 -15.16
C THR A 181 47.78 -44.20 -13.65
N LEU A 182 46.73 -44.84 -13.10
CA LEU A 182 46.71 -45.32 -11.71
C LEU A 182 47.25 -46.75 -11.64
N GLN A 183 47.85 -47.12 -10.51
CA GLN A 183 48.24 -48.52 -10.28
C GLN A 183 46.99 -49.42 -10.20
N PRO A 184 47.06 -50.68 -10.64
CA PRO A 184 45.91 -51.59 -10.64
C PRO A 184 45.22 -51.71 -9.28
N SER A 185 45.98 -51.78 -8.20
CA SER A 185 45.47 -51.85 -6.82
C SER A 185 44.75 -50.57 -6.36
N GLN A 186 45.20 -49.40 -6.80
CA GLN A 186 44.54 -48.11 -6.51
C GLN A 186 43.22 -47.98 -7.26
N ARG A 187 43.22 -48.41 -8.53
CA ARG A 187 42.01 -48.44 -9.37
C ARG A 187 40.94 -49.33 -8.76
N GLU A 188 41.31 -50.52 -8.31
CA GLU A 188 40.38 -51.50 -7.75
C GLU A 188 39.73 -50.98 -6.45
N ALA A 189 40.51 -50.35 -5.57
CA ALA A 189 39.98 -49.75 -4.34
C ALA A 189 39.02 -48.58 -4.59
N ILE A 190 39.30 -47.71 -5.57
CA ILE A 190 38.38 -46.62 -5.95
C ILE A 190 37.07 -47.21 -6.48
N LEU A 191 37.14 -48.22 -7.34
CA LEU A 191 35.96 -48.86 -7.92
C LEU A 191 35.15 -49.66 -6.88
N GLU A 192 35.79 -50.22 -5.86
CA GLU A 192 35.12 -50.93 -4.77
C GLU A 192 34.30 -49.99 -3.88
N VAL A 193 34.84 -48.81 -3.54
CA VAL A 193 34.05 -47.79 -2.81
C VAL A 193 33.01 -47.16 -3.73
N PHE A 194 33.33 -46.93 -5.01
CA PHE A 194 32.37 -46.44 -6.00
C PHE A 194 31.17 -47.39 -6.15
N ARG A 195 31.38 -48.70 -6.05
CA ARG A 195 30.29 -49.69 -6.11
C ARG A 195 29.20 -49.42 -5.06
N LYS A 196 29.55 -48.82 -3.92
CA LYS A 196 28.60 -48.50 -2.84
C LYS A 196 27.91 -47.15 -3.02
N GLU A 197 28.59 -46.17 -3.62
CA GLU A 197 28.08 -44.80 -3.79
C GLU A 197 27.40 -44.56 -5.15
N GLY A 198 27.97 -45.09 -6.23
CA GLY A 198 27.48 -44.98 -7.61
C GLY A 198 27.38 -43.56 -8.17
N ARG A 199 27.90 -42.54 -7.48
CA ARG A 199 27.82 -41.12 -7.88
C ARG A 199 29.01 -40.69 -8.73
N PRO A 200 28.85 -40.26 -9.99
CA PRO A 200 29.95 -39.86 -10.88
C PRO A 200 30.86 -38.78 -10.28
N LEU A 201 30.26 -37.87 -9.51
CA LEU A 201 30.96 -36.79 -8.84
C LEU A 201 31.93 -37.29 -7.75
N TRP A 202 31.54 -38.32 -6.99
CA TRP A 202 32.42 -38.98 -6.02
C TRP A 202 33.62 -39.60 -6.73
N LEU A 203 33.37 -40.29 -7.85
CA LEU A 203 34.42 -40.94 -8.64
C LEU A 203 35.43 -39.93 -9.17
N ARG A 204 34.95 -38.76 -9.62
CA ARG A 204 35.81 -37.68 -10.12
C ARG A 204 36.64 -37.03 -9.01
N ALA A 205 36.04 -36.80 -7.84
CA ALA A 205 36.74 -36.26 -6.69
C ALA A 205 37.82 -37.25 -6.18
N ALA A 206 37.48 -38.53 -6.06
CA ALA A 206 38.40 -39.58 -5.62
C ALA A 206 39.54 -39.80 -6.61
N SER A 207 39.25 -39.85 -7.92
CA SER A 207 40.29 -40.07 -8.94
C SER A 207 41.25 -38.88 -9.05
N SER A 208 40.74 -37.65 -8.94
CA SER A 208 41.57 -36.44 -8.93
C SER A 208 42.52 -36.40 -7.73
N GLU A 209 42.05 -36.75 -6.54
CA GLU A 209 42.90 -36.84 -5.35
C GLU A 209 43.90 -38.01 -5.45
N ALA A 210 43.48 -39.16 -5.97
CA ALA A 210 44.35 -40.32 -6.17
C ALA A 210 45.51 -40.03 -7.14
N LEU A 211 45.27 -39.24 -8.19
CA LEU A 211 46.28 -38.83 -9.18
C LEU A 211 47.36 -37.89 -8.63
N ARG A 212 47.12 -37.27 -7.47
CA ARG A 212 48.06 -36.33 -6.84
C ARG A 212 48.96 -37.02 -5.81
N LEU A 213 48.51 -38.12 -5.23
CA LEU A 213 49.23 -38.86 -4.20
C LEU A 213 50.23 -39.84 -4.82
N HIS A 214 51.51 -39.73 -4.44
CA HIS A 214 52.57 -40.60 -4.96
C HIS A 214 52.57 -42.01 -4.31
N SER A 215 51.95 -42.18 -3.12
CA SER A 215 51.83 -43.49 -2.43
C SER A 215 50.72 -43.48 -1.36
N TRP A 216 49.83 -44.48 -1.34
CA TRP A 216 48.76 -44.64 -0.34
C TRP A 216 48.29 -46.10 -0.20
N GLU A 217 47.80 -46.48 0.99
CA GLU A 217 47.22 -47.81 1.25
C GLU A 217 45.73 -47.85 0.84
N PRO A 218 45.30 -48.81 -0.01
CA PRO A 218 43.97 -48.75 -0.64
C PRO A 218 42.77 -49.03 0.29
N SER A 219 42.96 -49.73 1.42
CA SER A 219 41.87 -50.27 2.25
C SER A 219 41.23 -49.28 3.25
N LEU A 220 41.80 -48.07 3.42
CA LEU A 220 41.44 -47.15 4.53
C LEU A 220 41.23 -45.69 4.11
N PHE A 221 41.38 -45.36 2.83
CA PHE A 221 41.73 -43.99 2.46
C PHE A 221 40.56 -43.10 2.04
N PHE A 222 39.67 -43.58 1.15
CA PHE A 222 38.53 -42.76 0.70
C PHE A 222 37.28 -43.01 1.51
N PRO A 223 36.71 -41.97 2.15
CA PRO A 223 35.39 -42.06 2.75
C PRO A 223 34.34 -42.43 1.70
N ALA A 224 33.35 -43.24 2.10
CA ALA A 224 32.23 -43.57 1.23
C ALA A 224 31.48 -42.29 0.82
N SER A 225 31.12 -41.43 1.76
CA SER A 225 30.40 -40.20 1.41
C SER A 225 31.27 -39.15 0.70
N ILE A 226 30.64 -38.39 -0.21
CA ILE A 226 31.28 -37.26 -0.89
C ILE A 226 31.74 -36.15 0.07
N ASN A 227 30.98 -35.90 1.13
CA ASN A 227 31.35 -34.92 2.16
C ASN A 227 32.62 -35.40 2.90
N GLY A 228 32.76 -36.71 3.11
CA GLY A 228 33.97 -37.28 3.67
C GLY A 228 35.19 -37.06 2.77
N ILE A 229 35.07 -37.23 1.44
CA ILE A 229 36.18 -36.90 0.51
C ILE A 229 36.53 -35.42 0.59
N ILE A 230 35.52 -34.54 0.61
CA ILE A 230 35.75 -33.10 0.73
C ILE A 230 36.47 -32.77 2.04
N ASP A 231 36.06 -33.37 3.17
CA ASP A 231 36.73 -33.19 4.45
C ASP A 231 38.17 -33.71 4.44
N HIS A 232 38.41 -34.86 3.80
CA HIS A 232 39.75 -35.41 3.61
C HIS A 232 40.63 -34.45 2.79
N LEU A 233 40.10 -33.91 1.69
CA LEU A 233 40.80 -32.94 0.86
C LEU A 233 41.12 -31.65 1.64
N LEU A 234 40.15 -31.10 2.37
CA LEU A 234 40.37 -29.92 3.22
C LEU A 234 41.41 -30.18 4.32
N ASN A 235 41.45 -31.39 4.89
CA ASN A 235 42.51 -31.82 5.82
C ASN A 235 43.89 -31.85 5.14
N ARG A 236 43.99 -32.43 3.94
CA ARG A 236 45.23 -32.49 3.16
C ARG A 236 45.77 -31.10 2.86
N LEU A 237 44.94 -30.23 2.28
CA LEU A 237 45.34 -28.86 1.94
C LEU A 237 45.82 -28.10 3.17
N SER A 238 45.22 -28.37 4.33
CA SER A 238 45.57 -27.73 5.61
C SER A 238 46.91 -28.20 6.20
N HIS A 239 47.55 -29.25 5.68
CA HIS A 239 48.87 -29.67 6.17
C HIS A 239 49.95 -28.63 5.83
N GLU A 240 50.89 -28.40 6.77
CA GLU A 240 51.96 -27.40 6.60
C GLU A 240 52.89 -27.68 5.41
N LYS A 241 53.04 -28.95 5.02
CA LYS A 241 53.84 -29.35 3.84
C LYS A 241 53.22 -28.94 2.50
N GLU A 242 51.91 -28.72 2.49
CA GLU A 242 51.15 -28.29 1.32
C GLU A 242 50.96 -26.77 1.36
N HIS A 243 49.75 -26.32 1.68
CA HIS A 243 49.38 -24.90 1.66
C HIS A 243 49.32 -24.27 3.05
N GLY A 244 49.31 -25.07 4.11
CA GLY A 244 49.16 -24.61 5.49
C GLY A 244 47.71 -24.27 5.84
N SER A 245 47.30 -24.60 7.07
CA SER A 245 45.92 -24.48 7.54
C SER A 245 45.39 -23.05 7.47
N LEU A 246 46.22 -22.06 7.75
CA LEU A 246 45.80 -20.67 7.81
C LEU A 246 45.48 -20.09 6.42
N LEU A 247 46.32 -20.34 5.41
CA LEU A 247 46.09 -19.85 4.05
C LEU A 247 44.82 -20.47 3.45
N VAL A 248 44.65 -21.79 3.61
CA VAL A 248 43.47 -22.53 3.11
C VAL A 248 42.20 -22.06 3.81
N GLU A 249 42.23 -21.93 5.15
CA GLU A 249 41.10 -21.37 5.91
C GLU A 249 40.74 -19.99 5.36
N ARG A 250 41.72 -19.10 5.19
CA ARG A 250 41.50 -17.69 4.82
C ARG A 250 41.01 -17.52 3.38
N ALA A 251 41.67 -18.12 2.40
CA ALA A 251 41.30 -17.98 1.00
C ALA A 251 39.88 -18.51 0.73
N LEU A 252 39.57 -19.73 1.18
CA LEU A 252 38.25 -20.33 0.96
C LEU A 252 37.15 -19.62 1.76
N SER A 253 37.44 -19.14 2.97
CA SER A 253 36.44 -18.40 3.76
C SER A 253 36.13 -17.01 3.20
N TYR A 254 37.09 -16.30 2.57
CA TYR A 254 36.80 -15.04 1.88
C TYR A 254 35.89 -15.24 0.67
N ILE A 255 36.20 -16.23 -0.18
CA ILE A 255 35.37 -16.57 -1.34
C ILE A 255 33.95 -16.94 -0.88
N ALA A 256 33.82 -17.67 0.25
CA ALA A 256 32.52 -18.10 0.77
C ALA A 256 31.71 -16.98 1.44
N SER A 257 32.37 -15.88 1.82
CA SER A 257 31.74 -14.73 2.50
C SER A 257 31.30 -13.63 1.51
N ALA A 258 31.85 -13.60 0.29
CA ALA A 258 31.45 -12.67 -0.76
C ALA A 258 30.04 -13.00 -1.31
N ARG A 259 29.22 -11.97 -1.61
CA ARG A 259 27.87 -12.14 -2.17
C ARG A 259 27.91 -12.73 -3.58
N ARG A 260 28.92 -12.34 -4.38
CA ARG A 260 29.09 -12.66 -5.81
C ARG A 260 30.39 -13.42 -6.13
N GLY A 261 31.20 -13.76 -5.12
CA GLY A 261 32.58 -14.24 -5.31
C GLY A 261 33.60 -13.09 -5.38
N LEU A 262 34.88 -13.41 -5.60
CA LEU A 262 36.00 -12.44 -5.63
C LEU A 262 36.86 -12.62 -6.87
N THR A 263 37.37 -11.56 -7.48
CA THR A 263 38.39 -11.69 -8.54
C THR A 263 39.71 -12.20 -7.97
N GLU A 264 40.61 -12.67 -8.83
CA GLU A 264 41.97 -13.06 -8.41
C GLU A 264 42.66 -11.90 -7.68
N ASP A 265 42.62 -10.72 -8.28
CA ASP A 265 43.24 -9.52 -7.75
C ASP A 265 42.61 -9.08 -6.42
N GLU A 266 41.27 -9.13 -6.30
CA GLU A 266 40.55 -8.83 -5.06
C GLU A 266 40.98 -9.80 -3.94
N LEU A 267 41.01 -11.10 -4.21
CA LEU A 267 41.38 -12.12 -3.23
C LEU A 267 42.84 -11.99 -2.79
N ILE A 268 43.76 -11.80 -3.73
CA ILE A 268 45.19 -11.60 -3.45
C ILE A 268 45.38 -10.36 -2.60
N GLU A 269 44.72 -9.25 -2.94
CA GLU A 269 44.86 -8.00 -2.21
C GLU A 269 44.33 -8.14 -0.77
N VAL A 270 43.17 -8.79 -0.58
CA VAL A 270 42.63 -9.08 0.76
C VAL A 270 43.56 -9.99 1.57
N LEU A 271 44.11 -11.04 0.97
CA LEU A 271 45.08 -11.93 1.62
C LEU A 271 46.39 -11.21 1.98
N SER A 272 46.85 -10.31 1.11
CA SER A 272 48.07 -9.52 1.31
C SER A 272 47.95 -8.50 2.46
N LYS A 273 46.73 -8.15 2.86
CA LYS A 273 46.43 -7.25 3.98
C LYS A 273 46.15 -8.01 5.29
N ASP A 274 45.94 -9.32 5.26
CA ASP A 274 45.73 -10.15 6.46
C ASP A 274 47.07 -10.46 7.15
N LYS A 275 47.33 -9.76 8.26
CA LYS A 275 48.57 -9.88 9.05
C LYS A 275 48.90 -11.32 9.46
N ALA A 276 47.88 -12.14 9.74
CA ALA A 276 48.10 -13.51 10.18
C ALA A 276 48.63 -14.38 9.03
N VAL A 277 48.06 -14.19 7.83
CA VAL A 277 48.53 -14.89 6.61
C VAL A 277 49.96 -14.48 6.28
N ILE A 278 50.27 -13.18 6.36
CA ILE A 278 51.62 -12.68 6.12
C ILE A 278 52.64 -13.28 7.10
N LEU A 279 52.32 -13.33 8.40
CA LEU A 279 53.20 -13.89 9.42
C LEU A 279 53.43 -15.40 9.20
N ASP A 280 52.39 -16.17 8.82
CA ASP A 280 52.56 -17.59 8.52
C ASP A 280 53.42 -17.80 7.25
N ILE A 281 53.22 -16.98 6.22
CA ILE A 281 54.06 -17.01 5.01
C ILE A 281 55.51 -16.66 5.35
N GLN A 282 55.76 -15.64 6.18
CA GLN A 282 57.11 -15.26 6.63
C GLN A 282 57.78 -16.38 7.45
N ARG A 283 57.02 -17.06 8.32
CA ARG A 283 57.49 -18.22 9.09
C ARG A 283 57.91 -19.36 8.18
N ARG A 284 57.14 -19.64 7.12
CA ARG A 284 57.38 -20.75 6.18
C ARG A 284 58.45 -20.44 5.13
N PHE A 285 58.57 -19.19 4.71
CA PHE A 285 59.48 -18.75 3.65
C PHE A 285 60.35 -17.55 4.08
N PRO A 286 61.26 -17.71 5.06
CA PRO A 286 62.03 -16.60 5.62
C PRO A 286 63.05 -15.94 4.66
N LYS A 287 63.25 -16.49 3.45
CA LYS A 287 64.23 -16.01 2.46
C LYS A 287 63.63 -15.29 1.24
N SER A 288 62.30 -15.18 1.13
CA SER A 288 61.66 -14.52 -0.03
C SER A 288 61.66 -13.00 0.12
N SER A 289 62.32 -12.27 -0.79
CA SER A 289 62.54 -10.82 -0.70
C SER A 289 61.33 -9.95 -1.14
N SER A 290 60.28 -10.52 -1.73
CA SER A 290 59.10 -9.77 -2.23
C SER A 290 57.77 -10.38 -1.78
N LEU A 291 57.33 -10.00 -0.56
CA LEU A 291 56.05 -10.46 0.03
C LEU A 291 54.81 -10.16 -0.84
N THR A 292 54.87 -9.18 -1.75
CA THR A 292 53.74 -8.84 -2.64
C THR A 292 53.47 -9.90 -3.71
N LYS A 293 54.46 -10.70 -4.12
CA LYS A 293 54.31 -11.74 -5.17
C LYS A 293 54.10 -13.15 -4.61
N VAL A 294 54.38 -13.37 -3.33
CA VAL A 294 54.29 -14.69 -2.68
C VAL A 294 52.84 -15.18 -2.53
N PRO A 295 51.85 -14.33 -2.16
CA PRO A 295 50.44 -14.73 -2.13
C PRO A 295 49.93 -15.20 -3.48
N ILE A 296 50.39 -14.61 -4.59
CA ILE A 296 50.00 -14.98 -5.96
C ILE A 296 50.43 -16.42 -6.26
N ALA A 297 51.72 -16.73 -6.06
CA ALA A 297 52.24 -18.07 -6.35
C ALA A 297 51.62 -19.16 -5.45
N LEU A 298 51.34 -18.83 -4.18
CA LEU A 298 50.67 -19.75 -3.26
C LEU A 298 49.18 -19.92 -3.60
N TRP A 299 48.50 -18.84 -4.01
CA TRP A 299 47.13 -18.89 -4.49
C TRP A 299 47.04 -19.73 -5.77
N VAL A 300 47.88 -19.49 -6.78
CA VAL A 300 47.88 -20.27 -8.03
C VAL A 300 48.00 -21.77 -7.74
N ARG A 301 48.89 -22.16 -6.81
CA ARG A 301 49.03 -23.57 -6.41
C ARG A 301 47.81 -24.11 -5.65
N LEU A 302 47.22 -23.31 -4.76
CA LEU A 302 45.99 -23.68 -4.05
C LEU A 302 44.80 -23.77 -5.01
N TYR A 303 44.74 -22.87 -5.98
CA TYR A 303 43.76 -22.84 -7.06
C TYR A 303 43.91 -24.07 -7.93
N GLU A 304 45.10 -24.42 -8.42
CA GLU A 304 45.32 -25.69 -9.14
C GLU A 304 44.79 -26.89 -8.35
N ASP A 305 45.00 -26.90 -7.03
CA ASP A 305 44.50 -27.95 -6.15
C ASP A 305 42.97 -27.91 -5.94
N THR A 306 42.33 -26.75 -6.07
CA THR A 306 40.90 -26.55 -5.80
C THR A 306 40.05 -26.19 -7.03
N ALA A 307 40.66 -26.10 -8.22
CA ALA A 307 40.05 -25.64 -9.48
C ALA A 307 38.90 -26.53 -9.95
N PHE A 308 38.82 -27.76 -9.44
CA PHE A 308 37.69 -28.64 -9.70
C PHE A 308 36.41 -28.22 -8.93
N TYR A 309 36.57 -27.59 -7.78
CA TYR A 309 35.47 -27.18 -6.89
C TYR A 309 35.14 -25.69 -7.00
N LEU A 310 36.09 -24.90 -7.46
CA LEU A 310 35.93 -23.49 -7.79
C LEU A 310 35.62 -23.33 -9.29
N CYS A 311 34.93 -22.26 -9.66
CA CYS A 311 34.72 -21.87 -11.04
C CYS A 311 35.11 -20.40 -11.21
N GLU A 312 35.69 -20.09 -12.36
CA GLU A 312 35.82 -18.72 -12.86
C GLU A 312 34.50 -18.30 -13.50
N VAL A 313 34.04 -17.13 -13.11
CA VAL A 313 32.70 -16.62 -13.33
C VAL A 313 32.85 -15.26 -13.96
N GLN A 314 32.47 -15.11 -15.22
CA GLN A 314 32.62 -13.83 -15.91
C GLN A 314 31.49 -12.87 -15.48
N PHE A 315 31.85 -11.78 -14.80
CA PHE A 315 30.92 -10.73 -14.39
C PHE A 315 31.49 -9.37 -14.82
N SER A 316 30.71 -8.61 -15.60
CA SER A 316 31.10 -7.28 -16.12
C SER A 316 32.45 -7.23 -16.88
N GLY A 317 32.95 -8.38 -17.37
CA GLY A 317 34.24 -8.49 -18.04
C GLY A 317 35.37 -9.09 -17.19
N ASP A 318 35.17 -9.22 -15.87
CA ASP A 318 36.16 -9.75 -14.92
C ASP A 318 35.88 -11.21 -14.55
N ASN A 319 36.94 -11.99 -14.33
CA ASN A 319 36.84 -13.38 -13.87
C ASN A 319 36.77 -13.42 -12.34
N LEU A 320 35.59 -13.76 -11.81
CA LEU A 320 35.34 -13.97 -10.39
C LEU A 320 35.51 -15.44 -10.03
N PHE A 321 36.20 -15.73 -8.93
CA PHE A 321 36.18 -17.05 -8.31
C PHE A 321 34.97 -17.20 -7.41
N ASN A 322 34.20 -18.26 -7.65
CA ASN A 322 33.12 -18.69 -6.78
C ASN A 322 33.08 -20.21 -6.68
N PHE A 323 32.33 -20.72 -5.70
CA PHE A 323 32.14 -22.15 -5.49
C PHE A 323 31.18 -22.72 -6.54
N TYR A 324 31.71 -23.57 -7.42
CA TYR A 324 30.88 -24.33 -8.37
C TYR A 324 30.05 -25.37 -7.63
N HIS A 325 30.67 -26.05 -6.65
CA HIS A 325 30.10 -27.20 -5.99
C HIS A 325 29.47 -26.85 -4.62
N PHE A 326 28.15 -27.02 -4.49
CA PHE A 326 27.40 -26.68 -3.27
C PHE A 326 27.90 -27.43 -2.03
N ASN A 327 28.16 -28.74 -2.11
CA ASN A 327 28.65 -29.49 -0.95
C ASN A 327 30.05 -29.00 -0.50
N PHE A 328 30.85 -28.46 -1.43
CA PHE A 328 32.16 -27.91 -1.09
C PHE A 328 32.01 -26.56 -0.38
N LEU A 329 31.11 -25.70 -0.86
CA LEU A 329 30.73 -24.46 -0.19
C LEU A 329 30.21 -24.71 1.24
N GLU A 330 29.31 -25.67 1.41
CA GLU A 330 28.75 -26.01 2.72
C GLU A 330 29.79 -26.63 3.66
N ALA A 331 30.69 -27.46 3.14
CA ALA A 331 31.81 -27.98 3.92
C ALA A 331 32.75 -26.84 4.38
N VAL A 332 33.07 -25.88 3.49
CA VAL A 332 33.87 -24.71 3.82
C VAL A 332 33.17 -23.83 4.88
N LYS A 333 31.87 -23.55 4.71
CA LYS A 333 31.08 -22.77 5.68
C LYS A 333 31.01 -23.43 7.05
N SER A 334 30.65 -24.72 7.08
CA SER A 334 30.50 -25.49 8.32
C SER A 334 31.84 -25.69 9.06
N ARG A 335 32.96 -25.74 8.33
CA ARG A 335 34.28 -25.91 8.90
C ARG A 335 34.94 -24.60 9.35
N TYR A 336 34.91 -23.57 8.50
CA TYR A 336 35.70 -22.35 8.72
C TYR A 336 34.85 -21.15 9.20
N LEU A 337 33.55 -21.11 8.87
CA LEU A 337 32.65 -19.99 9.18
C LEU A 337 31.58 -20.31 10.24
N LYS A 338 31.60 -21.50 10.84
CA LYS A 338 30.69 -21.88 11.93
C LYS A 338 30.84 -21.02 13.18
N SER A 339 32.05 -20.52 13.46
CA SER A 339 32.29 -19.58 14.55
C SER A 339 31.83 -18.17 14.15
N PRO A 340 30.92 -17.54 14.91
CA PRO A 340 30.44 -16.20 14.58
C PRO A 340 31.58 -15.17 14.59
N ILE A 341 32.57 -15.32 15.47
CA ILE A 341 33.74 -14.43 15.56
C ILE A 341 34.57 -14.52 14.28
N LYS A 342 34.86 -15.74 13.81
CA LYS A 342 35.64 -15.95 12.57
C LYS A 342 34.91 -15.40 11.35
N ARG A 343 33.58 -15.62 11.28
CA ARG A 343 32.71 -15.13 10.22
C ARG A 343 32.65 -13.60 10.20
N CYS A 344 32.45 -12.96 11.34
CA CYS A 344 32.47 -11.50 11.49
C CYS A 344 33.79 -10.91 11.01
N ALA A 345 34.93 -11.50 11.42
CA ALA A 345 36.25 -11.05 10.99
C ALA A 345 36.47 -11.17 9.47
N ARG A 346 35.85 -12.18 8.80
CA ARG A 346 35.93 -12.28 7.33
C ARG A 346 35.17 -11.16 6.64
N HIS A 347 33.94 -10.90 7.07
CA HIS A 347 33.14 -9.82 6.51
C HIS A 347 33.79 -8.45 6.79
N ASP A 348 34.34 -8.20 7.98
CA ASP A 348 35.04 -6.96 8.32
C ASP A 348 36.28 -6.69 7.42
N HIS A 349 37.04 -7.73 7.09
CA HIS A 349 38.16 -7.60 6.16
C HIS A 349 37.69 -7.23 4.74
N LEU A 350 36.57 -7.81 4.28
CA LEU A 350 35.96 -7.46 2.99
C LEU A 350 35.37 -6.05 3.00
N VAL A 351 34.77 -5.61 4.10
CA VAL A 351 34.32 -4.22 4.28
C VAL A 351 35.50 -3.27 4.12
N LYS A 352 36.62 -3.50 4.81
CA LYS A 352 37.84 -2.68 4.70
C LYS A 352 38.39 -2.63 3.28
N TYR A 353 38.29 -3.72 2.54
CA TYR A 353 38.69 -3.80 1.14
C TYR A 353 37.80 -2.94 0.24
N PHE A 354 36.50 -3.21 0.21
CA PHE A 354 35.56 -2.52 -0.69
C PHE A 354 35.37 -1.04 -0.30
N ALA A 355 35.49 -0.68 0.97
CA ALA A 355 35.43 0.71 1.42
C ALA A 355 36.58 1.57 0.87
N GLN A 356 37.78 1.00 0.68
CA GLN A 356 38.95 1.70 0.14
C GLN A 356 38.84 1.99 -1.36
N GLN A 357 37.99 1.27 -2.10
CA GLN A 357 37.83 1.48 -3.53
C GLN A 357 36.99 2.73 -3.84
N ASN A 358 37.18 3.33 -5.02
CA ASN A 358 36.37 4.45 -5.48
C ASN A 358 35.03 3.96 -6.05
N TYR A 359 33.95 4.74 -5.86
CA TYR A 359 32.63 4.43 -6.44
C TYR A 359 32.59 4.57 -7.97
N ARG A 360 33.51 5.36 -8.55
CA ARG A 360 33.68 5.51 -9.99
C ARG A 360 35.11 5.14 -10.34
N LEU A 361 35.28 4.33 -11.39
CA LEU A 361 36.59 3.85 -11.83
C LEU A 361 37.40 5.01 -12.43
N GLU A 362 38.71 5.00 -12.20
CA GLU A 362 39.64 5.92 -12.88
C GLU A 362 39.88 5.42 -14.32
N ASP A 363 40.08 6.34 -15.26
CA ASP A 363 40.17 6.02 -16.68
C ASP A 363 41.32 5.03 -16.94
N THR A 364 40.98 3.77 -17.21
CA THR A 364 41.84 2.92 -18.03
C THR A 364 41.46 3.17 -19.47
N GLU A 365 42.38 3.76 -20.24
CA GLU A 365 42.26 4.09 -21.67
C GLU A 365 41.66 2.95 -22.50
N LYS A 366 40.32 2.90 -22.65
CA LYS A 366 39.65 2.26 -23.79
C LYS A 366 38.40 3.03 -24.15
N GLU A 367 38.55 3.85 -25.18
CA GLU A 367 37.48 4.48 -25.92
C GLU A 367 36.44 3.43 -26.35
N TYR A 368 35.21 3.56 -25.86
CA TYR A 368 34.02 3.14 -26.61
C TYR A 368 33.10 4.34 -26.73
N ILE A 369 33.38 5.14 -27.76
CA ILE A 369 32.44 6.11 -28.29
C ILE A 369 31.33 5.32 -28.97
N SER A 370 30.11 5.36 -28.42
CA SER A 370 28.92 5.18 -29.26
C SER A 370 27.87 6.24 -28.91
N CYS A 371 27.38 6.85 -29.98
CA CYS A 371 26.68 8.11 -30.01
C CYS A 371 25.29 8.03 -29.37
N ASN A 372 24.98 8.94 -28.44
CA ASN A 372 23.79 9.80 -28.48
C ASN A 372 23.76 10.80 -27.29
N ASN A 373 23.97 12.07 -27.64
CA ASN A 373 23.41 13.31 -27.05
C ASN A 373 23.53 13.62 -25.54
N PHE A 374 24.31 14.68 -25.26
CA PHE A 374 24.09 15.69 -24.21
C PHE A 374 23.98 15.22 -22.75
N LEU A 375 24.88 14.34 -22.30
CA LEU A 375 25.23 14.23 -20.87
C LEU A 375 26.76 14.16 -20.77
N GLN A 376 27.35 14.92 -19.85
CA GLN A 376 28.78 14.82 -19.53
C GLN A 376 29.14 13.35 -19.34
N ALA A 377 30.16 12.86 -20.06
CA ALA A 377 30.66 11.50 -19.94
C ALA A 377 31.08 11.26 -18.48
N THR A 378 30.20 10.63 -17.70
CA THR A 378 30.45 10.28 -16.32
C THR A 378 31.26 8.99 -16.30
N LYS A 379 32.34 8.97 -15.50
CA LYS A 379 33.19 7.79 -15.32
C LYS A 379 32.34 6.57 -14.92
N PRO A 380 32.65 5.36 -15.44
CA PRO A 380 31.86 4.16 -15.16
C PRO A 380 31.84 3.83 -13.66
N VAL A 381 30.67 3.42 -13.17
CA VAL A 381 30.45 3.07 -11.76
C VAL A 381 31.15 1.74 -11.44
N ASN A 382 31.79 1.68 -10.26
CA ASN A 382 32.31 0.44 -9.70
C ASN A 382 31.15 -0.41 -9.15
N ILE A 383 30.61 -1.28 -10.00
CA ILE A 383 29.49 -2.16 -9.68
C ILE A 383 29.83 -3.10 -8.50
N ARG A 384 31.09 -3.55 -8.40
CA ARG A 384 31.57 -4.47 -7.36
C ARG A 384 31.40 -3.86 -5.97
N LYS A 385 31.90 -2.64 -5.77
CA LYS A 385 31.78 -1.93 -4.49
C LYS A 385 30.32 -1.73 -4.10
N VAL A 386 29.49 -1.27 -5.03
CA VAL A 386 28.11 -0.84 -4.75
C VAL A 386 27.16 -2.01 -4.47
N ASP A 387 27.51 -3.21 -4.94
CA ASP A 387 26.75 -4.43 -4.64
C ASP A 387 27.21 -5.15 -3.36
N GLU A 388 28.52 -5.31 -3.18
CA GLU A 388 29.08 -6.09 -2.06
C GLU A 388 29.06 -5.32 -0.75
N LEU A 389 29.44 -4.04 -0.76
CA LEU A 389 29.68 -3.27 0.47
C LEU A 389 28.45 -3.23 1.42
N PRO A 390 27.20 -3.00 0.94
CA PRO A 390 26.02 -3.04 1.81
C PRO A 390 25.83 -4.41 2.46
N TRP A 391 25.95 -5.47 1.66
CA TRP A 391 25.80 -6.84 2.14
C TRP A 391 26.84 -7.20 3.20
N GLN A 392 28.11 -6.87 2.96
CA GLN A 392 29.19 -7.14 3.91
C GLN A 392 28.98 -6.39 5.23
N LEU A 393 28.56 -5.12 5.19
CA LEU A 393 28.26 -4.32 6.39
C LEU A 393 27.07 -4.87 7.18
N ILE A 394 25.99 -5.28 6.52
CA ILE A 394 24.84 -5.87 7.20
C ILE A 394 25.24 -7.17 7.92
N GLN A 395 26.05 -8.02 7.28
CA GLN A 395 26.53 -9.26 7.91
C GLN A 395 27.43 -8.98 9.13
N VAL A 396 28.34 -8.00 9.07
CA VAL A 396 29.15 -7.61 10.24
C VAL A 396 28.23 -7.13 11.36
N ALA A 397 27.35 -6.18 11.07
CA ALA A 397 26.47 -5.55 12.06
C ALA A 397 25.49 -6.53 12.69
N GLU A 398 24.95 -7.49 11.94
CA GLU A 398 24.09 -8.55 12.48
C GLU A 398 24.85 -9.46 13.46
N ILE A 399 26.10 -9.81 13.14
CA ILE A 399 26.88 -10.76 13.94
C ILE A 399 27.44 -10.10 15.20
N SER A 400 27.96 -8.87 15.09
CA SER A 400 28.55 -8.13 16.20
C SER A 400 27.49 -7.45 17.08
N GLY A 401 26.42 -6.94 16.47
CA GLY A 401 25.40 -6.11 17.10
C GLY A 401 24.23 -6.84 17.75
N ARG A 402 24.24 -8.18 17.80
CA ARG A 402 23.14 -9.00 18.36
C ARG A 402 22.76 -8.65 19.82
N ASN A 403 23.66 -8.02 20.58
CA ASN A 403 23.46 -7.70 21.99
C ASN A 403 23.69 -6.21 22.35
N ASP A 404 24.13 -5.35 21.43
CA ASP A 404 24.45 -3.94 21.72
C ASP A 404 23.86 -2.99 20.66
N PRO A 405 22.85 -2.17 21.02
CA PRO A 405 22.29 -1.14 20.16
C PRO A 405 23.27 -0.02 19.77
N HIS A 406 24.39 0.15 20.47
CA HIS A 406 25.35 1.22 20.17
C HIS A 406 26.61 0.72 19.45
N SER A 407 26.56 -0.47 18.85
CA SER A 407 27.70 -1.02 18.10
C SER A 407 28.12 -0.05 16.96
N PRO A 408 29.43 0.28 16.84
CA PRO A 408 29.96 1.13 15.77
C PRO A 408 29.73 0.55 14.36
N ASP A 409 29.40 -0.73 14.26
CA ASP A 409 29.15 -1.39 12.98
C ASP A 409 27.81 -0.97 12.36
N TRP A 410 26.80 -0.66 13.19
CA TRP A 410 25.52 -0.12 12.69
C TRP A 410 25.69 1.31 12.15
N SER A 411 26.55 2.13 12.75
CA SER A 411 26.83 3.48 12.24
C SER A 411 27.48 3.47 10.86
N ALA A 412 28.39 2.53 10.59
CA ALA A 412 29.03 2.41 9.27
C ALA A 412 28.01 2.04 8.17
N LEU A 413 27.03 1.17 8.48
CA LEU A 413 25.95 0.84 7.56
C LEU A 413 25.04 2.04 7.28
N VAL A 414 24.69 2.81 8.31
CA VAL A 414 23.85 4.00 8.17
C VAL A 414 24.58 5.09 7.36
N GLU A 415 25.88 5.28 7.60
CA GLU A 415 26.71 6.22 6.83
C GLU A 415 26.70 5.85 5.34
N LEU A 416 26.79 4.55 5.01
CA LEU A 416 26.67 4.10 3.62
C LEU A 416 25.27 4.32 3.04
N LEU A 417 24.21 3.94 3.76
CA LEU A 417 22.82 4.07 3.29
C LEU A 417 22.34 5.53 3.20
N THR A 418 23.10 6.48 3.76
CA THR A 418 22.85 7.93 3.65
C THR A 418 23.84 8.65 2.72
N ASP A 419 24.86 7.96 2.20
CA ASP A 419 25.82 8.51 1.24
C ASP A 419 25.20 8.64 -0.15
N TRP A 420 25.21 9.85 -0.74
CA TRP A 420 24.68 10.04 -2.10
C TRP A 420 25.53 9.39 -3.14
N GLN A 421 26.85 9.38 -2.94
CA GLN A 421 27.73 8.84 -3.97
C GLN A 421 27.44 7.36 -4.12
N PHE A 422 27.20 6.67 -3.01
CA PHE A 422 26.69 5.30 -3.01
C PHE A 422 25.29 5.19 -3.64
N LEU A 423 24.29 5.92 -3.12
CA LEU A 423 22.91 5.76 -3.58
C LEU A 423 22.73 6.10 -5.06
N GLU A 424 23.32 7.21 -5.53
CA GLU A 424 23.30 7.60 -6.94
C GLU A 424 24.08 6.60 -7.80
N ALA A 425 25.29 6.21 -7.39
CA ALA A 425 26.04 5.17 -8.09
C ALA A 425 25.26 3.86 -8.19
N LYS A 426 24.51 3.47 -7.16
CA LYS A 426 23.68 2.26 -7.19
C LYS A 426 22.53 2.38 -8.18
N THR A 427 21.86 3.53 -8.22
CA THR A 427 20.78 3.77 -9.19
C THR A 427 21.27 3.97 -10.62
N GLU A 428 22.47 4.53 -10.82
CA GLU A 428 23.08 4.77 -12.12
C GLU A 428 23.79 3.54 -12.70
N ALA A 429 24.32 2.66 -11.84
CA ALA A 429 25.14 1.51 -12.26
C ALA A 429 24.42 0.65 -13.31
N ARG A 430 23.23 0.15 -12.96
CA ARG A 430 22.34 -0.60 -13.84
C ARG A 430 20.89 -0.42 -13.36
N GLN A 431 19.93 -0.39 -14.29
CA GLN A 431 18.53 -0.07 -13.97
C GLN A 431 17.84 -1.07 -13.02
N ASP A 432 18.34 -2.30 -12.91
CA ASP A 432 17.87 -3.36 -11.99
C ASP A 432 18.35 -3.17 -10.54
N MET A 433 19.46 -2.44 -10.32
CA MET A 433 20.09 -2.30 -9.01
C MET A 433 19.25 -1.48 -8.02
N ILE A 434 18.24 -0.73 -8.48
CA ILE A 434 17.29 -0.02 -7.62
C ILE A 434 16.40 -1.00 -6.82
N PHE A 435 16.05 -2.15 -7.41
CA PHE A 435 15.28 -3.18 -6.70
C PHE A 435 16.16 -3.89 -5.67
N GLU A 436 17.43 -4.16 -6.03
CA GLU A 436 18.43 -4.67 -5.07
C GLU A 436 18.71 -3.67 -3.94
N LEU A 437 18.64 -2.36 -4.21
CA LEU A 437 18.75 -1.32 -3.18
C LEU A 437 17.59 -1.44 -2.18
N VAL A 438 16.34 -1.58 -2.63
CA VAL A 438 15.18 -1.77 -1.73
C VAL A 438 15.30 -3.06 -0.95
N GLN A 439 15.81 -4.14 -1.55
CA GLN A 439 16.13 -5.38 -0.84
C GLN A 439 17.19 -5.17 0.23
N ASP A 440 18.27 -4.44 -0.06
CA ASP A 440 19.32 -4.13 0.93
C ASP A 440 18.75 -3.32 2.10
N PHE A 441 17.90 -2.31 1.84
CA PHE A 441 17.20 -1.56 2.89
C PHE A 441 16.27 -2.47 3.71
N SER A 442 15.49 -3.32 3.05
CA SER A 442 14.55 -4.24 3.71
C SER A 442 15.29 -5.28 4.57
N TYR A 443 16.42 -5.80 4.08
CA TYR A 443 17.27 -6.74 4.80
C TYR A 443 17.94 -6.06 5.98
N ALA A 444 18.47 -4.84 5.80
CA ALA A 444 19.02 -4.02 6.89
C ALA A 444 17.97 -3.79 7.99
N LEU A 445 16.74 -3.41 7.63
CA LEU A 445 15.65 -3.17 8.59
C LEU A 445 15.21 -4.44 9.33
N ARG A 446 15.25 -5.62 8.68
CA ARG A 446 14.97 -6.91 9.33
C ARG A 446 16.04 -7.28 10.36
N CYS A 447 17.31 -6.98 10.09
CA CYS A 447 18.41 -7.32 10.99
C CYS A 447 18.63 -6.27 12.09
N MET A 448 18.25 -5.00 11.86
CA MET A 448 18.48 -3.89 12.77
C MET A 448 17.50 -3.91 13.97
N PRO A 449 17.97 -3.75 15.21
CA PRO A 449 17.09 -3.64 16.38
C PRO A 449 16.15 -2.42 16.29
N LEU A 450 14.87 -2.59 16.66
CA LEU A 450 13.86 -1.51 16.61
C LEU A 450 14.23 -0.26 17.44
N LYS A 451 15.04 -0.42 18.49
CA LYS A 451 15.48 0.68 19.37
C LYS A 451 16.69 1.47 18.85
N GLN A 452 17.17 1.16 17.64
CA GLN A 452 18.27 1.89 17.03
C GLN A 452 17.82 3.32 16.66
N PRO A 453 18.59 4.38 16.98
CA PRO A 453 18.20 5.76 16.67
C PRO A 453 18.04 6.03 15.17
N PHE A 454 18.68 5.22 14.33
CA PHE A 454 18.62 5.37 12.87
C PHE A 454 17.58 4.48 12.18
N TRP A 455 16.92 3.57 12.91
CA TRP A 455 15.96 2.63 12.31
C TRP A 455 14.83 3.38 11.60
N GLN A 456 14.28 4.41 12.26
CA GLN A 456 13.24 5.26 11.69
C GLN A 456 13.70 5.96 10.42
N MET A 457 14.93 6.49 10.42
CA MET A 457 15.52 7.16 9.25
C MET A 457 15.67 6.20 8.07
N THR A 458 16.24 5.02 8.31
CA THR A 458 16.38 3.96 7.30
C THR A 458 15.01 3.51 6.77
N LYS A 459 14.00 3.42 7.64
CA LYS A 459 12.63 3.07 7.25
C LYS A 459 11.98 4.11 6.35
N LEU A 460 12.18 5.39 6.63
CA LEU A 460 11.65 6.48 5.80
C LEU A 460 12.32 6.53 4.43
N LEU A 461 13.64 6.32 4.39
CA LEU A 461 14.37 6.19 3.13
C LEU A 461 13.81 5.03 2.30
N GLU A 462 13.57 3.87 2.93
CA GLU A 462 12.99 2.69 2.30
C GLU A 462 11.57 2.96 1.74
N ILE A 463 10.70 3.59 2.53
CA ILE A 463 9.34 3.99 2.09
C ILE A 463 9.40 4.97 0.93
N ALA A 464 10.29 5.97 0.99
CA ALA A 464 10.42 6.98 -0.06
C ALA A 464 10.89 6.35 -1.39
N ILE A 465 11.88 5.45 -1.34
CA ILE A 465 12.35 4.72 -2.51
C ILE A 465 11.24 3.80 -3.05
N ARG A 466 10.56 3.06 -2.17
CA ARG A 466 9.49 2.11 -2.56
C ARG A 466 8.31 2.82 -3.22
N ARG A 467 7.94 4.02 -2.74
CA ARG A 467 6.83 4.81 -3.30
C ARG A 467 7.05 5.20 -4.75
N ASP A 468 8.28 5.60 -5.09
CA ASP A 468 8.63 6.15 -6.40
C ASP A 468 9.55 5.20 -7.22
N ILE A 469 9.62 3.92 -6.83
CA ILE A 469 10.60 2.93 -7.33
C ILE A 469 10.61 2.82 -8.86
N ASN A 470 9.43 2.71 -9.47
CA ASN A 470 9.29 2.58 -10.92
C ASN A 470 9.68 3.87 -11.67
N PHE A 471 9.54 5.03 -11.02
CA PHE A 471 9.94 6.31 -11.61
C PHE A 471 11.46 6.49 -11.53
N ILE A 472 12.07 6.17 -10.39
CA ILE A 472 13.51 6.22 -10.18
C ILE A 472 14.23 5.20 -11.10
N ALA A 473 13.67 4.01 -11.28
CA ALA A 473 14.22 2.98 -12.18
C ALA A 473 14.35 3.49 -13.64
N ARG A 474 13.37 4.27 -14.12
CA ARG A 474 13.38 4.86 -15.46
C ARG A 474 14.24 6.11 -15.57
N HIS A 475 14.35 6.86 -14.48
CA HIS A 475 15.08 8.13 -14.43
C HIS A 475 15.98 8.21 -13.18
N PRO A 476 17.14 7.52 -13.17
CA PRO A 476 18.02 7.45 -11.99
C PRO A 476 18.44 8.82 -11.44
N THR A 477 18.62 9.81 -12.31
CA THR A 477 18.99 11.19 -11.95
C THR A 477 17.93 11.89 -11.08
N THR A 478 16.70 11.38 -11.04
CA THR A 478 15.60 11.93 -10.23
C THR A 478 15.60 11.43 -8.78
N LEU A 479 16.51 10.52 -8.41
CA LEU A 479 16.62 9.99 -7.04
C LEU A 479 16.69 11.13 -6.01
N PHE A 480 17.61 12.08 -6.21
CA PHE A 480 17.73 13.24 -5.32
C PHE A 480 16.41 13.98 -5.19
N GLN A 481 15.71 14.23 -6.29
CA GLN A 481 14.47 15.01 -6.30
C GLN A 481 13.32 14.28 -5.58
N CYS A 482 13.22 12.96 -5.75
CA CYS A 482 12.25 12.12 -5.07
C CYS A 482 12.54 12.09 -3.57
N MET A 483 13.79 11.85 -3.18
CA MET A 483 14.21 11.83 -1.76
C MET A 483 14.08 13.21 -1.12
N TRP A 484 14.47 14.28 -1.80
CA TRP A 484 14.37 15.65 -1.31
C TRP A 484 12.93 16.03 -1.01
N ASN A 485 11.99 15.76 -1.92
CA ASN A 485 10.58 16.05 -1.68
C ASN A 485 9.97 15.14 -0.61
N SER A 486 10.50 13.92 -0.44
CA SER A 486 9.91 12.88 0.41
C SER A 486 10.56 12.71 1.78
N CYS A 487 11.74 13.22 2.04
CA CYS A 487 12.47 12.92 3.27
C CYS A 487 12.90 14.20 3.98
N TRP A 488 13.18 15.28 3.24
CA TRP A 488 13.65 16.55 3.82
C TRP A 488 12.68 17.14 4.84
N TRP A 489 11.38 16.91 4.63
CA TRP A 489 10.32 17.41 5.48
C TRP A 489 10.11 16.61 6.78
N TYR A 490 10.83 15.51 7.01
CA TYR A 490 10.61 14.66 8.18
C TYR A 490 11.14 15.29 9.49
N ASP A 491 12.38 15.77 9.48
CA ASP A 491 13.09 16.21 10.69
C ASP A 491 13.77 17.58 10.56
N CYS A 492 13.44 18.32 9.50
CA CYS A 492 13.87 19.70 9.31
C CYS A 492 13.23 20.63 10.37
N PRO A 493 13.96 21.61 10.95
CA PRO A 493 13.39 22.63 11.81
C PRO A 493 12.27 23.43 11.13
N GLY A 494 12.35 23.62 9.82
CA GLY A 494 11.29 24.22 9.00
C GLY A 494 10.04 23.34 8.89
N ALA A 495 10.18 22.02 9.04
CA ALA A 495 9.07 21.10 9.09
C ALA A 495 8.25 21.26 10.37
N ALA A 496 8.80 21.76 11.49
CA ALA A 496 8.02 22.03 12.72
C ALA A 496 6.80 22.92 12.46
N ARG A 497 6.89 23.84 11.49
CA ARG A 497 5.78 24.72 11.08
C ARG A 497 4.66 23.99 10.32
N HIS A 498 4.94 22.80 9.83
CA HIS A 498 4.05 21.95 9.06
C HIS A 498 3.88 20.55 9.69
N TYR A 499 4.56 20.28 10.82
CA TYR A 499 4.64 18.95 11.38
C TYR A 499 3.35 18.60 12.09
N CYS A 500 2.98 17.38 11.73
CA CYS A 500 1.86 16.51 11.98
C CYS A 500 1.81 15.55 13.20
N SER A 501 2.21 15.83 14.47
CA SER A 501 2.13 14.79 15.55
C SER A 501 0.85 14.00 15.45
N VAL A 502 0.98 12.68 15.38
CA VAL A 502 -0.14 11.76 15.48
C VAL A 502 -0.40 11.68 16.97
N ASP A 503 -1.47 12.31 17.43
CA ASP A 503 -1.89 12.18 18.82
C ASP A 503 -2.36 10.73 19.00
N GLY A 504 -1.64 9.94 19.81
CA GLY A 504 -2.16 8.64 20.28
C GLY A 504 -1.18 7.48 20.48
N GLU A 505 0.01 7.42 19.89
CA GLU A 505 0.93 6.31 20.18
C GLU A 505 2.40 6.75 20.16
N LEU A 506 2.95 6.83 21.38
CA LEU A 506 4.35 6.95 21.83
C LEU A 506 4.53 8.18 22.74
N GLU A 507 4.10 8.05 24.00
CA GLU A 507 4.42 9.00 25.09
C GLU A 507 5.93 9.09 25.40
N GLU A 508 6.81 8.44 24.62
CA GLU A 508 8.26 8.43 24.84
C GLU A 508 9.11 8.58 23.56
N GLU A 509 8.59 9.15 22.46
CA GLU A 509 9.45 9.51 21.31
C GLU A 509 9.56 11.03 21.13
N GLU A 510 10.76 11.56 21.37
CA GLU A 510 11.12 12.95 21.08
C GLU A 510 10.77 13.30 19.63
N LYS A 511 10.13 14.45 19.40
CA LYS A 511 9.72 14.84 18.03
C LYS A 511 10.94 14.83 17.10
N PRO A 512 10.82 14.41 15.82
CA PRO A 512 11.98 14.21 14.95
C PRO A 512 12.91 15.41 14.74
N TRP A 513 12.47 16.68 14.88
CA TRP A 513 13.36 17.86 14.88
C TRP A 513 13.80 18.30 16.29
N GLU A 514 13.16 17.82 17.35
CA GLU A 514 13.50 18.06 18.76
C GLU A 514 14.47 16.99 19.31
N SER A 515 14.52 15.80 18.70
CA SER A 515 15.40 14.72 19.15
C SER A 515 16.88 15.13 19.11
N SER A 516 17.71 14.63 20.01
CA SER A 516 19.15 14.89 19.96
C SER A 516 19.88 14.06 18.90
N SER A 517 19.16 13.20 18.15
CA SER A 517 19.73 12.34 17.11
C SER A 517 20.11 13.11 15.85
N GLU A 518 21.00 12.53 15.04
CA GLU A 518 21.33 13.07 13.72
C GLU A 518 20.08 13.17 12.84
N LYS A 519 20.04 14.19 11.98
CA LYS A 519 18.86 14.59 11.22
C LYS A 519 19.06 14.30 9.72
N LEU A 520 18.11 13.59 9.12
CA LEU A 520 18.01 13.25 7.71
C LEU A 520 18.05 14.49 6.80
N TYR A 521 17.41 15.60 7.18
CA TYR A 521 17.47 16.82 6.38
C TYR A 521 18.90 17.38 6.26
N LEU A 522 19.77 17.19 7.28
CA LEU A 522 21.16 17.62 7.21
C LEU A 522 21.94 16.81 6.17
N PHE A 523 21.68 15.50 6.08
CA PHE A 523 22.27 14.64 5.05
C PHE A 523 21.83 15.08 3.65
N LEU A 524 20.54 15.38 3.46
CA LEU A 524 20.00 15.87 2.20
C LEU A 524 20.54 17.27 1.85
N GLU A 525 20.70 18.17 2.82
CA GLU A 525 21.32 19.48 2.60
C GLU A 525 22.79 19.36 2.22
N LYS A 526 23.52 18.45 2.87
CA LYS A 526 24.91 18.10 2.50
C LYS A 526 24.96 17.55 1.07
N TRP A 527 24.03 16.67 0.67
CA TRP A 527 23.90 16.23 -0.72
C TRP A 527 23.71 17.41 -1.68
N ARG A 528 22.79 18.32 -1.35
CA ARG A 528 22.48 19.48 -2.19
C ARG A 528 23.72 20.35 -2.39
N GLN A 529 24.37 20.75 -1.31
CA GLN A 529 25.59 21.58 -1.35
C GLN A 529 26.68 20.92 -2.21
N GLN A 530 26.93 19.62 -2.00
CA GLN A 530 27.93 18.89 -2.76
C GLN A 530 27.59 18.76 -4.25
N LYS A 531 26.30 18.67 -4.61
CA LYS A 531 25.86 18.68 -6.01
C LYS A 531 25.93 20.07 -6.64
N GLU A 532 25.57 21.12 -5.91
CA GLU A 532 25.70 22.52 -6.33
C GLU A 532 27.18 22.89 -6.57
N GLU A 533 28.09 22.42 -5.71
CA GLU A 533 29.54 22.61 -5.85
C GLU A 533 30.13 21.86 -7.07
N LYS A 534 29.72 20.60 -7.28
CA LYS A 534 30.21 19.78 -8.40
C LYS A 534 29.62 20.20 -9.74
N ASN A 535 28.36 20.64 -9.76
CA ASN A 535 27.65 21.01 -10.98
C ASN A 535 26.86 22.32 -10.79
N PRO A 536 27.38 23.46 -11.26
CA PRO A 536 26.71 24.75 -11.12
C PRO A 536 25.40 24.86 -11.92
N ASN A 537 25.12 23.93 -12.85
CA ASN A 537 23.87 23.84 -13.59
C ASN A 537 22.89 22.80 -12.99
N PHE A 538 23.12 22.36 -11.75
CA PHE A 538 22.20 21.46 -11.05
C PHE A 538 20.95 22.21 -10.58
N TYR A 539 19.82 21.95 -11.25
CA TYR A 539 18.53 22.48 -10.85
C TYR A 539 17.77 21.46 -10.00
N TRP A 540 17.19 21.95 -8.90
CA TRP A 540 16.34 21.17 -8.03
C TRP A 540 15.10 21.98 -7.68
N LEU A 541 14.00 21.27 -7.46
CA LEU A 541 12.73 21.85 -7.04
C LEU A 541 12.50 21.50 -5.59
N ARG A 542 12.05 22.47 -4.80
CA ARG A 542 11.58 22.22 -3.44
C ARG A 542 10.07 22.29 -3.43
N SER A 543 9.41 21.18 -3.11
CA SER A 543 8.02 21.26 -2.66
C SER A 543 7.98 22.15 -1.42
N LEU A 544 7.14 23.20 -1.44
CA LEU A 544 6.89 24.06 -0.27
C LEU A 544 5.88 23.45 0.72
N ARG A 545 5.36 22.25 0.42
CA ARG A 545 4.46 21.49 1.28
C ARG A 545 5.07 20.14 1.63
N PRO A 546 5.04 19.72 2.91
CA PRO A 546 5.48 18.37 3.26
C PRO A 546 4.53 17.32 2.68
N PRO A 547 5.05 16.14 2.29
CA PRO A 547 4.24 14.95 2.14
C PRO A 547 3.61 14.57 3.48
N VAL A 548 2.47 13.89 3.44
CA VAL A 548 1.89 13.30 4.65
C VAL A 548 2.76 12.10 5.04
N PHE A 549 3.53 12.24 6.11
CA PHE A 549 4.30 11.14 6.70
C PHE A 549 3.50 10.51 7.83
N HIS A 550 3.28 9.22 7.71
CA HIS A 550 2.93 8.38 8.83
C HIS A 550 4.08 7.38 8.97
N LEU A 551 4.74 7.34 10.13
CA LEU A 551 5.80 6.36 10.42
C LEU A 551 5.27 4.93 10.37
N ASN A 552 3.97 4.77 10.68
CA ASN A 552 3.13 3.61 10.36
C ASN A 552 2.04 4.07 9.38
N PRO A 553 2.32 4.18 8.08
CA PRO A 553 1.26 4.53 7.15
C PRO A 553 0.30 3.35 7.08
N ALA A 554 -0.99 3.62 7.27
CA ALA A 554 -2.03 2.66 6.91
C ALA A 554 -1.75 2.16 5.49
N GLN A 555 -1.34 3.02 4.57
CA GLN A 555 -0.92 2.61 3.24
C GLN A 555 0.52 2.06 3.21
N ILE A 556 0.68 0.77 2.96
CA ILE A 556 1.97 0.07 2.87
C ILE A 556 2.59 0.23 1.48
N ALA A 557 1.76 0.17 0.44
CA ALA A 557 2.21 0.21 -0.95
C ALA A 557 1.22 0.94 -1.88
N CYS A 558 1.74 1.45 -3.00
CA CYS A 558 0.96 2.01 -4.10
C CYS A 558 1.42 1.34 -5.41
N LEU A 559 0.65 0.38 -5.91
CA LEU A 559 0.98 -0.35 -7.12
C LEU A 559 0.51 0.46 -8.33
N ARG A 560 1.43 0.73 -9.25
CA ARG A 560 1.20 1.51 -10.47
C ARG A 560 1.68 0.71 -11.67
N GLY A 561 0.79 0.48 -12.64
CA GLY A 561 1.13 -0.19 -13.90
C GLY A 561 -0.03 -0.24 -14.90
N HIS A 562 -1.28 -0.23 -14.43
CA HIS A 562 -2.44 -0.13 -15.32
C HIS A 562 -2.54 1.21 -16.03
N ASN A 563 -2.98 1.17 -17.29
CA ASN A 563 -3.15 2.37 -18.14
C ASN A 563 -4.53 3.01 -18.00
N ASP A 564 -5.47 2.30 -17.38
CA ASP A 564 -6.83 2.75 -17.11
C ASP A 564 -7.30 2.28 -15.71
N GLY A 565 -8.48 2.73 -15.30
CA GLY A 565 -9.03 2.50 -13.97
C GLY A 565 -9.22 1.02 -13.65
N ILE A 566 -8.93 0.64 -12.41
CA ILE A 566 -9.13 -0.72 -11.92
C ILE A 566 -10.62 -0.96 -11.67
N CYS A 567 -11.11 -2.13 -12.05
CA CYS A 567 -12.51 -2.55 -11.88
C CYS A 567 -12.68 -3.53 -10.71
N SER A 568 -11.73 -4.45 -10.51
CA SER A 568 -11.82 -5.51 -9.50
C SER A 568 -10.46 -5.89 -8.96
N ILE A 569 -10.42 -6.31 -7.70
CA ILE A 569 -9.22 -6.84 -7.03
C ILE A 569 -9.58 -8.11 -6.26
N ALA A 570 -8.64 -9.05 -6.19
CA ALA A 570 -8.70 -10.20 -5.29
C ALA A 570 -7.32 -10.51 -4.72
N PHE A 571 -7.28 -10.96 -3.46
CA PHE A 571 -6.09 -11.62 -2.90
C PHE A 571 -6.11 -13.10 -3.24
N SER A 572 -4.92 -13.68 -3.43
CA SER A 572 -4.79 -15.13 -3.50
C SER A 572 -5.00 -15.74 -2.10
N PRO A 573 -5.57 -16.96 -2.00
CA PRO A 573 -5.79 -17.63 -0.72
C PRO A 573 -4.54 -17.86 0.14
N ASN A 574 -3.34 -17.76 -0.43
CA ASN A 574 -2.06 -17.87 0.26
C ASN A 574 -1.44 -16.51 0.65
N ASP A 575 -2.12 -15.39 0.39
CA ASP A 575 -1.66 -14.01 0.62
C ASP A 575 -0.38 -13.60 -0.12
N LEU A 576 0.11 -14.41 -1.07
CA LEU A 576 1.32 -14.09 -1.83
C LEU A 576 1.05 -13.16 -3.01
N TYR A 577 -0.16 -13.19 -3.56
CA TYR A 577 -0.51 -12.51 -4.80
C TYR A 577 -1.74 -11.61 -4.65
N ILE A 578 -1.73 -10.52 -5.40
CA ILE A 578 -2.89 -9.65 -5.62
C ILE A 578 -3.19 -9.65 -7.11
N ALA A 579 -4.41 -9.98 -7.50
CA ALA A 579 -4.86 -9.79 -8.88
C ALA A 579 -5.65 -8.49 -9.00
N SER A 580 -5.37 -7.68 -10.02
CA SER A 580 -6.15 -6.49 -10.36
C SER A 580 -6.62 -6.54 -11.82
N ALA A 581 -7.91 -6.38 -12.02
CA ALA A 581 -8.54 -6.28 -13.34
C ALA A 581 -8.80 -4.81 -13.70
N SER A 582 -8.55 -4.41 -14.94
CA SER A 582 -8.69 -3.01 -15.36
C SER A 582 -9.48 -2.84 -16.66
N SER A 583 -10.01 -1.64 -16.84
CA SER A 583 -10.56 -1.18 -18.12
C SER A 583 -9.51 -1.06 -19.24
N ASP A 584 -8.22 -1.18 -18.92
CA ASP A 584 -7.15 -1.29 -19.92
C ASP A 584 -7.07 -2.66 -20.62
N LYS A 585 -8.06 -3.53 -20.38
CA LYS A 585 -8.21 -4.88 -20.95
C LYS A 585 -7.24 -5.93 -20.38
N THR A 586 -6.43 -5.53 -19.41
CA THR A 586 -5.44 -6.41 -18.80
C THR A 586 -5.82 -6.78 -17.38
N ILE A 587 -5.29 -7.92 -16.94
CA ILE A 587 -5.27 -8.31 -15.53
C ILE A 587 -3.81 -8.34 -15.12
N ARG A 588 -3.47 -7.70 -14.00
CA ARG A 588 -2.12 -7.75 -13.44
C ARG A 588 -2.11 -8.54 -12.15
N ILE A 589 -1.11 -9.41 -12.00
CA ILE A 589 -0.82 -10.11 -10.76
C ILE A 589 0.40 -9.45 -10.13
N TRP A 590 0.29 -9.10 -8.86
CA TRP A 590 1.31 -8.42 -8.08
C TRP A 590 1.75 -9.30 -6.93
N ASP A 591 3.02 -9.22 -6.56
CA ASP A 591 3.52 -9.78 -5.32
C ASP A 591 3.03 -8.93 -4.15
N ALA A 592 2.35 -9.55 -3.18
CA ALA A 592 1.69 -8.83 -2.09
C ALA A 592 2.68 -8.19 -1.10
N GLU A 593 3.91 -8.71 -0.98
CA GLU A 593 4.92 -8.22 -0.03
C GLU A 593 5.78 -7.10 -0.61
N THR A 594 6.22 -7.27 -1.86
CA THR A 594 7.13 -6.35 -2.54
C THR A 594 6.39 -5.29 -3.35
N GLY A 595 5.16 -5.57 -3.77
CA GLY A 595 4.39 -4.73 -4.69
C GLY A 595 4.93 -4.78 -6.13
N GLN A 596 5.81 -5.72 -6.44
CA GLN A 596 6.31 -5.93 -7.79
C GLN A 596 5.22 -6.54 -8.67
N GLU A 597 5.11 -6.09 -9.91
CA GLU A 597 4.27 -6.74 -10.90
C GLU A 597 4.91 -8.08 -11.33
N LEU A 598 4.16 -9.17 -11.17
CA LEU A 598 4.60 -10.52 -11.49
C LEU A 598 4.12 -10.98 -12.86
N LEU A 599 2.87 -10.67 -13.23
CA LEU A 599 2.25 -11.05 -14.50
C LEU A 599 1.34 -9.96 -15.05
N CYS A 600 1.26 -9.87 -16.37
CA CYS A 600 0.28 -9.08 -17.10
C CYS A 600 -0.45 -9.99 -18.09
N LEU A 601 -1.67 -10.39 -17.73
CA LEU A 601 -2.52 -11.29 -18.50
C LEU A 601 -3.22 -10.48 -19.59
N ASN A 602 -2.92 -10.85 -20.83
CA ASN A 602 -3.47 -10.26 -22.04
C ASN A 602 -4.27 -11.33 -22.78
N GLY A 603 -5.51 -11.05 -23.11
CA GLY A 603 -6.35 -11.95 -23.91
C GLY A 603 -7.80 -11.50 -24.01
N HIS A 604 -8.27 -10.69 -23.05
CA HIS A 604 -9.54 -10.01 -23.19
C HIS A 604 -9.47 -8.87 -24.22
N GLU A 605 -10.52 -8.71 -25.01
CA GLU A 605 -10.60 -7.69 -26.08
C GLU A 605 -11.22 -6.36 -25.61
N ASP A 606 -11.81 -6.36 -24.42
CA ASP A 606 -12.48 -5.24 -23.78
C ASP A 606 -12.24 -5.23 -22.25
N SER A 607 -12.77 -4.23 -21.55
CA SER A 607 -12.61 -4.01 -20.10
C SER A 607 -12.89 -5.26 -19.29
N VAL A 608 -11.95 -5.64 -18.43
CA VAL A 608 -12.12 -6.74 -17.49
C VAL A 608 -12.78 -6.19 -16.23
N ASN A 609 -14.00 -6.67 -15.95
CA ASN A 609 -14.83 -6.08 -14.89
C ASN A 609 -14.64 -6.76 -13.55
N SER A 610 -14.32 -8.05 -13.53
CA SER A 610 -14.25 -8.84 -12.29
C SER A 610 -13.21 -9.96 -12.38
N VAL A 611 -12.54 -10.22 -11.25
CA VAL A 611 -11.57 -11.31 -11.08
C VAL A 611 -11.78 -12.01 -9.74
N ALA A 612 -11.59 -13.33 -9.70
CA ALA A 612 -11.70 -14.14 -8.49
C ALA A 612 -10.71 -15.31 -8.50
N PHE A 613 -10.04 -15.55 -7.38
CA PHE A 613 -9.14 -16.70 -7.20
C PHE A 613 -9.92 -17.97 -6.81
N SER A 614 -9.44 -19.12 -7.27
CA SER A 614 -9.82 -20.43 -6.76
C SER A 614 -9.09 -20.73 -5.45
N HIS A 615 -9.82 -21.23 -4.45
CA HIS A 615 -9.26 -21.60 -3.15
C HIS A 615 -8.45 -22.91 -3.14
N VAL A 616 -8.51 -23.70 -4.22
CA VAL A 616 -7.89 -25.03 -4.28
C VAL A 616 -6.60 -25.04 -5.10
N ASN A 617 -6.65 -24.49 -6.31
CA ASN A 617 -5.55 -24.53 -7.28
C ASN A 617 -5.00 -23.14 -7.61
N TYR A 618 -5.45 -22.10 -6.91
CA TYR A 618 -5.06 -20.70 -7.13
C TYR A 618 -5.38 -20.16 -8.53
N ASN A 619 -6.02 -20.91 -9.43
CA ASN A 619 -6.42 -20.40 -10.75
C ASN A 619 -7.29 -19.14 -10.62
N LEU A 620 -7.09 -18.18 -11.53
CA LEU A 620 -7.80 -16.93 -11.55
C LEU A 620 -8.91 -16.98 -12.60
N ALA A 621 -10.16 -16.77 -12.21
CA ALA A 621 -11.25 -16.54 -13.15
C ALA A 621 -11.41 -15.04 -13.41
N SER A 622 -11.66 -14.65 -14.65
CA SER A 622 -11.96 -13.28 -15.04
C SER A 622 -13.20 -13.18 -15.91
N GLY A 623 -13.97 -12.11 -15.74
CA GLY A 623 -15.13 -11.78 -16.57
C GLY A 623 -14.97 -10.41 -17.23
N SER A 624 -15.31 -10.31 -18.51
CA SER A 624 -15.09 -9.12 -19.33
C SER A 624 -16.33 -8.67 -20.13
N ASN A 625 -16.28 -7.42 -20.60
CA ASN A 625 -17.20 -6.85 -21.57
C ASN A 625 -17.15 -7.53 -22.95
N ASP A 626 -16.10 -8.31 -23.24
CA ASP A 626 -15.97 -9.08 -24.49
C ASP A 626 -16.83 -10.36 -24.52
N TRP A 627 -17.71 -10.52 -23.52
CA TRP A 627 -18.62 -11.66 -23.34
C TRP A 627 -17.92 -12.99 -23.00
N THR A 628 -16.62 -12.95 -22.70
CA THR A 628 -15.84 -14.12 -22.31
C THR A 628 -15.55 -14.16 -20.81
N ILE A 629 -15.59 -15.37 -20.28
CA ILE A 629 -15.01 -15.72 -18.99
C ILE A 629 -13.73 -16.48 -19.30
N ARG A 630 -12.59 -16.09 -18.70
CA ARG A 630 -11.33 -16.81 -18.88
C ARG A 630 -10.85 -17.35 -17.54
N ILE A 631 -10.35 -18.57 -17.55
CA ILE A 631 -9.60 -19.14 -16.42
C ILE A 631 -8.14 -19.05 -16.80
N TRP A 632 -7.41 -18.36 -15.96
CA TRP A 632 -5.97 -18.21 -16.04
C TRP A 632 -5.35 -19.09 -14.98
N ASP A 633 -4.24 -19.68 -15.35
CA ASP A 633 -3.29 -20.15 -14.37
C ASP A 633 -2.70 -18.89 -13.69
N SER A 634 -2.98 -18.67 -12.40
CA SER A 634 -2.48 -17.47 -11.69
C SER A 634 -0.97 -17.46 -11.58
N GLU A 635 -0.43 -18.66 -11.68
CA GLU A 635 0.96 -18.95 -11.61
C GLU A 635 1.53 -18.60 -13.00
N THR A 636 1.16 -19.31 -14.08
CA THR A 636 1.80 -19.12 -15.39
C THR A 636 1.35 -17.92 -16.19
N GLY A 637 0.18 -17.39 -15.86
CA GLY A 637 -0.52 -16.39 -16.65
C GLY A 637 -1.02 -16.91 -18.00
N ASP A 638 -0.90 -18.22 -18.25
CA ASP A 638 -1.46 -18.82 -19.43
C ASP A 638 -2.98 -18.98 -19.26
N GLU A 639 -3.69 -18.80 -20.37
CA GLU A 639 -5.10 -19.08 -20.43
C GLU A 639 -5.32 -20.59 -20.42
N LEU A 640 -5.93 -21.09 -19.35
CA LEU A 640 -6.29 -22.49 -19.24
C LEU A 640 -7.56 -22.77 -20.04
N ARG A 641 -8.58 -21.90 -19.90
CA ARG A 641 -9.91 -22.10 -20.49
C ARG A 641 -10.56 -20.77 -20.84
N CYS A 642 -11.46 -20.78 -21.82
CA CYS A 642 -12.29 -19.66 -22.20
C CYS A 642 -13.74 -20.11 -22.42
N PHE A 643 -14.66 -19.52 -21.67
CA PHE A 643 -16.10 -19.70 -21.86
C PHE A 643 -16.66 -18.46 -22.56
N THR A 644 -17.25 -18.64 -23.73
CA THR A 644 -17.93 -17.56 -24.44
C THR A 644 -19.42 -17.58 -24.11
N SER A 645 -19.92 -16.53 -23.48
CA SER A 645 -21.35 -16.31 -23.32
C SER A 645 -21.93 -15.65 -24.56
N ARG A 646 -23.17 -15.98 -24.92
CA ARG A 646 -23.87 -15.40 -26.10
C ARG A 646 -24.92 -14.34 -25.73
N GLU A 647 -25.02 -13.98 -24.46
CA GLU A 647 -26.12 -13.15 -23.96
C GLU A 647 -25.74 -11.68 -23.79
N ALA A 648 -24.73 -11.38 -22.97
CA ALA A 648 -24.41 -10.01 -22.57
C ALA A 648 -23.03 -9.87 -21.91
N GLN A 649 -22.68 -8.65 -21.51
CA GLN A 649 -21.43 -8.32 -20.82
C GLN A 649 -21.41 -8.91 -19.41
N ILE A 650 -20.25 -9.42 -19.00
CA ILE A 650 -20.06 -10.00 -17.68
C ILE A 650 -19.68 -8.89 -16.71
N THR A 651 -20.49 -8.70 -15.68
CA THR A 651 -20.33 -7.64 -14.69
C THR A 651 -19.57 -8.10 -13.45
N SER A 652 -19.76 -9.36 -13.04
CA SER A 652 -19.13 -9.95 -11.85
C SER A 652 -18.91 -11.45 -12.01
N ILE A 653 -17.84 -11.96 -11.40
CA ILE A 653 -17.52 -13.39 -11.36
C ILE A 653 -17.18 -13.82 -9.92
N ALA A 654 -17.58 -15.03 -9.56
CA ALA A 654 -17.21 -15.64 -8.28
C ALA A 654 -16.81 -17.10 -8.47
N TYR A 655 -15.77 -17.51 -7.75
CA TYR A 655 -15.32 -18.89 -7.68
C TYR A 655 -15.95 -19.55 -6.44
N SER A 656 -16.40 -20.79 -6.58
CA SER A 656 -16.78 -21.61 -5.41
C SER A 656 -15.57 -21.96 -4.55
N ASN A 657 -15.79 -22.14 -3.25
CA ASN A 657 -14.74 -22.46 -2.28
C ASN A 657 -14.13 -23.84 -2.53
N SER A 658 -14.91 -24.79 -3.07
CA SER A 658 -14.42 -26.10 -3.52
C SER A 658 -13.65 -26.07 -4.85
N GLY A 659 -13.62 -24.94 -5.56
CA GLY A 659 -12.92 -24.79 -6.83
C GLY A 659 -13.58 -25.52 -8.01
N LYS A 660 -14.80 -26.06 -7.86
CA LYS A 660 -15.48 -26.85 -8.90
C LYS A 660 -16.43 -26.03 -9.78
N LEU A 661 -16.99 -24.97 -9.21
CA LEU A 661 -18.01 -24.14 -9.84
C LEU A 661 -17.55 -22.68 -9.98
N ILE A 662 -17.98 -22.05 -11.06
CA ILE A 662 -17.87 -20.61 -11.30
C ILE A 662 -19.27 -20.05 -11.51
N ALA A 663 -19.59 -18.94 -10.84
CA ALA A 663 -20.80 -18.18 -11.08
C ALA A 663 -20.47 -16.88 -11.83
N SER A 664 -21.23 -16.59 -12.88
CA SER A 664 -21.09 -15.38 -13.68
C SER A 664 -22.40 -14.57 -13.69
N ALA A 665 -22.25 -13.25 -13.57
CA ALA A 665 -23.33 -12.28 -13.59
C ALA A 665 -23.27 -11.49 -14.88
N TYR A 666 -24.45 -11.21 -15.43
CA TYR A 666 -24.58 -10.54 -16.73
C TYR A 666 -25.34 -9.23 -16.61
N SER A 667 -25.03 -8.30 -17.51
CA SER A 667 -25.77 -7.04 -17.65
C SER A 667 -27.21 -7.23 -18.13
N SER A 668 -27.55 -8.40 -18.69
CA SER A 668 -28.91 -8.80 -19.05
C SER A 668 -29.78 -9.17 -17.84
N GLY A 669 -29.20 -9.33 -16.65
CA GLY A 669 -29.90 -9.77 -15.44
C GLY A 669 -29.83 -11.27 -15.16
N SER A 670 -29.18 -12.07 -16.02
CA SER A 670 -28.99 -13.51 -15.79
C SER A 670 -27.80 -13.79 -14.84
N VAL A 671 -27.86 -14.93 -14.14
CA VAL A 671 -26.73 -15.50 -13.40
C VAL A 671 -26.54 -16.94 -13.87
N GLN A 672 -25.33 -17.31 -14.30
CA GLN A 672 -25.06 -18.65 -14.83
C GLN A 672 -24.02 -19.38 -14.00
N ILE A 673 -24.17 -20.70 -13.86
CA ILE A 673 -23.21 -21.57 -13.18
C ILE A 673 -22.50 -22.44 -14.21
N TRP A 674 -21.19 -22.46 -14.10
CA TRP A 674 -20.27 -23.20 -14.95
C TRP A 674 -19.51 -24.22 -14.12
N ASP A 675 -19.27 -25.38 -14.71
CA ASP A 675 -18.30 -26.33 -14.18
C ASP A 675 -16.88 -25.89 -14.58
N ALA A 676 -16.05 -25.59 -13.59
CA ALA A 676 -14.70 -25.07 -13.80
C ALA A 676 -13.77 -26.08 -14.48
N GLU A 677 -14.01 -27.38 -14.28
CA GLU A 677 -13.16 -28.44 -14.83
C GLU A 677 -13.64 -28.88 -16.21
N THR A 678 -14.94 -28.98 -16.45
CA THR A 678 -15.46 -29.64 -17.66
C THR A 678 -15.88 -28.70 -18.80
N GLU A 679 -15.76 -27.38 -18.63
CA GLU A 679 -16.28 -26.39 -19.60
C GLU A 679 -17.78 -26.45 -19.85
N GLN A 680 -18.52 -27.19 -19.02
CA GLN A 680 -19.94 -27.37 -19.22
C GLN A 680 -20.71 -26.31 -18.43
N TYR A 681 -21.56 -25.61 -19.17
CA TYR A 681 -22.68 -24.87 -18.61
C TYR A 681 -23.58 -25.84 -17.81
N ARG A 682 -23.83 -25.53 -16.54
CA ARG A 682 -24.71 -26.35 -15.68
C ARG A 682 -26.13 -25.85 -15.70
N THR A 683 -26.34 -24.58 -15.33
CA THR A 683 -27.68 -24.02 -15.16
C THR A 683 -27.65 -22.49 -15.19
N CYS A 684 -28.77 -21.87 -15.55
CA CYS A 684 -29.04 -20.46 -15.39
C CYS A 684 -29.98 -20.30 -14.19
N LEU A 685 -29.54 -19.51 -13.22
CA LEU A 685 -30.36 -19.05 -12.11
C LEU A 685 -31.24 -17.92 -12.65
N GLY A 686 -32.51 -17.89 -12.24
CA GLY A 686 -33.55 -17.05 -12.83
C GLY A 686 -33.17 -15.58 -13.03
N MET A 687 -33.85 -14.91 -13.95
CA MET A 687 -33.51 -13.54 -14.35
C MET A 687 -33.90 -12.50 -13.28
N HIS A 688 -32.96 -11.60 -12.98
CA HIS A 688 -33.23 -10.30 -12.41
C HIS A 688 -33.88 -9.38 -13.45
N ASN A 689 -34.54 -8.31 -12.99
CA ASN A 689 -35.21 -7.36 -13.89
C ASN A 689 -34.24 -6.32 -14.50
N ASP A 690 -33.03 -6.23 -13.95
CA ASP A 690 -31.95 -5.34 -14.40
C ASP A 690 -30.59 -6.01 -14.16
N ALA A 691 -29.51 -5.37 -14.61
CA ALA A 691 -28.14 -5.85 -14.54
C ALA A 691 -27.75 -6.32 -13.13
N VAL A 692 -27.28 -7.56 -13.04
CA VAL A 692 -26.67 -8.10 -11.82
C VAL A 692 -25.30 -7.46 -11.69
N SER A 693 -25.00 -6.83 -10.56
CA SER A 693 -23.77 -6.05 -10.37
C SER A 693 -22.69 -6.82 -9.63
N CYS A 694 -23.08 -7.74 -8.75
CA CYS A 694 -22.19 -8.46 -7.86
C CYS A 694 -22.78 -9.82 -7.46
N LEU A 695 -21.89 -10.78 -7.18
CA LEU A 695 -22.26 -12.12 -6.75
C LEU A 695 -21.23 -12.73 -5.80
N ALA A 696 -21.69 -13.63 -4.93
CA ALA A 696 -20.85 -14.35 -3.98
C ALA A 696 -21.42 -15.75 -3.70
N PHE A 697 -20.52 -16.73 -3.55
CA PHE A 697 -20.86 -18.06 -3.02
C PHE A 697 -20.90 -18.04 -1.49
N SER A 698 -21.75 -18.88 -0.91
CA SER A 698 -21.65 -19.22 0.51
C SER A 698 -20.41 -20.10 0.75
N PRO A 699 -19.79 -20.06 1.95
CA PRO A 699 -18.56 -20.82 2.24
C PRO A 699 -18.71 -22.35 2.09
N ASP A 700 -19.94 -22.85 2.17
CA ASP A 700 -20.31 -24.27 2.01
C ASP A 700 -20.71 -24.66 0.58
N ASP A 701 -20.62 -23.72 -0.38
CA ASP A 701 -21.00 -23.85 -1.79
C ASP A 701 -22.46 -24.27 -2.03
N ARG A 702 -23.35 -24.13 -1.03
CA ARG A 702 -24.77 -24.50 -1.18
C ARG A 702 -25.64 -23.36 -1.67
N GLN A 703 -25.21 -22.13 -1.47
CA GLN A 703 -25.98 -20.94 -1.80
C GLN A 703 -25.15 -19.97 -2.65
N ILE A 704 -25.82 -19.25 -3.55
CA ILE A 704 -25.29 -18.09 -4.24
C ILE A 704 -26.15 -16.90 -3.89
N ALA A 705 -25.52 -15.77 -3.56
CA ALA A 705 -26.21 -14.50 -3.42
C ALA A 705 -25.88 -13.60 -4.62
N SER A 706 -26.91 -13.01 -5.22
CA SER A 706 -26.80 -12.06 -6.33
C SER A 706 -27.43 -10.72 -5.97
N GLY A 707 -26.67 -9.64 -6.17
CA GLY A 707 -27.15 -8.27 -6.05
C GLY A 707 -27.34 -7.64 -7.43
N SER A 708 -28.46 -6.96 -7.64
CA SER A 708 -28.79 -6.33 -8.91
C SER A 708 -29.10 -4.83 -8.76
N SER A 709 -29.05 -4.13 -9.90
CA SER A 709 -29.53 -2.76 -10.05
C SER A 709 -31.06 -2.65 -9.90
N ASP A 710 -31.80 -3.78 -9.90
CA ASP A 710 -33.25 -3.84 -9.68
C ASP A 710 -33.67 -3.74 -8.19
N ASP A 711 -32.75 -3.33 -7.33
CA ASP A 711 -32.89 -3.21 -5.87
C ASP A 711 -33.16 -4.54 -5.13
N SER A 712 -33.01 -5.69 -5.81
CA SER A 712 -33.22 -7.01 -5.20
C SER A 712 -31.90 -7.73 -4.90
N LEU A 713 -31.85 -8.30 -3.69
CA LEU A 713 -30.92 -9.32 -3.27
C LEU A 713 -31.61 -10.68 -3.42
N ARG A 714 -31.07 -11.59 -4.23
CA ARG A 714 -31.62 -12.95 -4.36
C ARG A 714 -30.62 -13.98 -3.87
N ILE A 715 -31.13 -14.97 -3.15
CA ILE A 715 -30.37 -16.13 -2.67
C ILE A 715 -30.88 -17.36 -3.41
N TRP A 716 -29.96 -18.13 -3.98
CA TRP A 716 -30.23 -19.28 -4.84
C TRP A 716 -29.59 -20.52 -4.24
N ASP A 717 -30.23 -21.67 -4.39
CA ASP A 717 -29.61 -22.96 -4.12
C ASP A 717 -28.71 -23.36 -5.29
N THR A 718 -27.45 -23.69 -5.04
CA THR A 718 -26.46 -23.96 -6.11
C THR A 718 -26.72 -25.23 -6.89
N ASN A 719 -27.33 -26.24 -6.26
CA ASN A 719 -27.51 -27.55 -6.87
C ASN A 719 -28.79 -27.61 -7.70
N THR A 720 -29.86 -27.02 -7.18
CA THR A 720 -31.19 -27.04 -7.80
C THR A 720 -31.45 -25.83 -8.69
N GLY A 721 -30.72 -24.73 -8.47
CA GLY A 721 -30.93 -23.47 -9.15
C GLY A 721 -32.20 -22.73 -8.72
N ILE A 722 -32.87 -23.20 -7.66
CA ILE A 722 -34.12 -22.63 -7.16
C ILE A 722 -33.80 -21.38 -6.33
N GLN A 723 -34.60 -20.33 -6.51
CA GLN A 723 -34.55 -19.14 -5.67
C GLN A 723 -35.07 -19.47 -4.27
N LEU A 724 -34.18 -19.41 -3.27
CA LEU A 724 -34.50 -19.65 -1.87
C LEU A 724 -35.12 -18.42 -1.21
N SER A 725 -34.66 -17.23 -1.57
CA SER A 725 -35.14 -15.97 -0.99
C SER A 725 -34.95 -14.82 -1.98
N CYS A 726 -35.90 -13.88 -1.97
CA CYS A 726 -35.79 -12.59 -2.65
C CYS A 726 -36.07 -11.50 -1.63
N LEU A 727 -35.08 -10.66 -1.41
CA LEU A 727 -35.09 -9.57 -0.46
C LEU A 727 -35.06 -8.28 -1.25
N GLN A 728 -36.23 -7.64 -1.34
CA GLN A 728 -36.41 -6.36 -2.00
C GLN A 728 -36.71 -5.31 -0.94
N ILE A 729 -35.91 -4.24 -0.87
CA ILE A 729 -36.01 -3.26 0.21
C ILE A 729 -36.38 -1.90 -0.36
N SER A 730 -37.61 -1.47 -0.09
CA SER A 730 -38.14 -0.11 -0.28
C SER A 730 -38.03 0.47 -1.71
N VAL A 731 -38.82 1.51 -1.99
CA VAL A 731 -38.82 2.22 -3.28
C VAL A 731 -37.66 3.22 -3.42
N TYR A 732 -36.78 3.31 -2.41
CA TYR A 732 -35.74 4.36 -2.30
C TYR A 732 -34.30 3.84 -2.28
N CYS A 733 -34.09 2.52 -2.32
CA CYS A 733 -32.74 1.98 -2.54
C CYS A 733 -32.36 2.17 -4.01
N ARG A 734 -31.06 2.35 -4.28
CA ARG A 734 -30.53 2.53 -5.65
C ARG A 734 -29.46 1.50 -5.92
N GLY A 735 -29.85 0.33 -6.39
CA GLY A 735 -28.98 -0.79 -6.75
C GLY A 735 -28.13 -1.34 -5.61
N ILE A 736 -27.84 -2.63 -5.68
CA ILE A 736 -26.77 -3.26 -4.91
C ILE A 736 -25.54 -3.25 -5.81
N TYR A 737 -24.34 -2.97 -5.28
CA TYR A 737 -23.09 -2.95 -6.07
C TYR A 737 -21.98 -3.82 -5.48
N GLY A 738 -22.03 -4.14 -4.19
CA GLY A 738 -21.11 -5.08 -3.55
C GLY A 738 -21.86 -6.09 -2.70
N ILE A 739 -21.39 -7.33 -2.68
CA ILE A 739 -21.93 -8.40 -1.85
C ILE A 739 -20.83 -9.30 -1.31
N ALA A 740 -20.96 -9.75 -0.07
CA ALA A 740 -20.06 -10.73 0.53
C ALA A 740 -20.79 -11.59 1.57
N PHE A 741 -20.54 -12.90 1.57
CA PHE A 741 -20.89 -13.78 2.68
C PHE A 741 -19.85 -13.66 3.80
N SER A 742 -20.29 -13.81 5.05
CA SER A 742 -19.36 -14.06 6.15
C SER A 742 -18.73 -15.45 5.99
N PRO A 743 -17.45 -15.63 6.37
CA PRO A 743 -16.77 -16.93 6.42
C PRO A 743 -17.52 -18.05 7.15
N ASP A 744 -18.42 -17.76 8.08
CA ASP A 744 -19.26 -18.77 8.74
C ASP A 744 -20.60 -19.04 8.04
N GLY A 745 -20.88 -18.36 6.93
CA GLY A 745 -22.08 -18.49 6.10
C GLY A 745 -23.36 -17.94 6.71
N LYS A 746 -23.30 -17.30 7.89
CA LYS A 746 -24.51 -16.85 8.60
C LYS A 746 -24.94 -15.45 8.22
N LEU A 747 -24.04 -14.61 7.75
CA LEU A 747 -24.30 -13.21 7.44
C LEU A 747 -24.01 -12.90 5.97
N ILE A 748 -24.75 -11.93 5.42
CA ILE A 748 -24.51 -11.37 4.09
C ILE A 748 -24.40 -9.85 4.23
N ALA A 749 -23.29 -9.27 3.80
CA ALA A 749 -23.11 -7.82 3.72
C ALA A 749 -23.36 -7.35 2.29
N CYS A 750 -24.15 -6.29 2.15
CA CYS A 750 -24.52 -5.70 0.87
C CYS A 750 -24.22 -4.20 0.87
N GLY A 751 -23.44 -3.72 -0.11
CA GLY A 751 -23.21 -2.30 -0.38
C GLY A 751 -24.22 -1.77 -1.38
N TYR A 752 -24.92 -0.69 -1.02
CA TYR A 752 -26.00 -0.11 -1.81
C TYR A 752 -25.61 1.27 -2.38
N GLY A 753 -26.30 1.71 -3.44
CA GLY A 753 -26.17 3.06 -3.96
C GLY A 753 -26.90 4.15 -3.18
N ASP A 754 -27.48 3.82 -2.03
CA ASP A 754 -27.93 4.80 -1.03
C ASP A 754 -26.82 5.15 0.00
N ASN A 755 -25.58 4.78 -0.30
CA ASN A 755 -24.35 5.00 0.48
C ASN A 755 -24.27 4.19 1.78
N LYS A 756 -25.15 3.19 1.95
CA LYS A 756 -25.20 2.34 3.15
C LYS A 756 -24.71 0.93 2.85
N ILE A 757 -24.31 0.24 3.92
CA ILE A 757 -24.05 -1.20 3.88
C ILE A 757 -25.07 -1.86 4.80
N ARG A 758 -25.78 -2.88 4.34
CA ARG A 758 -26.71 -3.64 5.20
C ARG A 758 -26.21 -5.06 5.39
N ILE A 759 -26.33 -5.57 6.61
CA ILE A 759 -25.96 -6.93 7.01
C ILE A 759 -27.26 -7.72 7.25
N TRP A 760 -27.38 -8.84 6.56
CA TRP A 760 -28.53 -9.75 6.60
C TRP A 760 -28.17 -11.06 7.29
N ASP A 761 -29.11 -11.65 8.01
CA ASP A 761 -29.03 -13.06 8.42
C ASP A 761 -29.36 -13.94 7.21
N ALA A 762 -28.41 -14.76 6.76
CA ALA A 762 -28.53 -15.61 5.58
C ALA A 762 -29.65 -16.67 5.71
N ASN A 763 -29.93 -17.13 6.93
CA ASN A 763 -30.92 -18.18 7.18
C ASN A 763 -32.32 -17.62 7.40
N LYS A 764 -32.41 -16.48 8.09
CA LYS A 764 -33.70 -15.85 8.44
C LYS A 764 -34.16 -14.81 7.42
N SER A 765 -33.29 -14.43 6.50
CA SER A 765 -33.54 -13.42 5.47
C SER A 765 -34.05 -12.10 6.07
N GLN A 766 -33.47 -11.72 7.22
CA GLN A 766 -33.82 -10.51 7.96
C GLN A 766 -32.62 -9.55 8.03
N GLU A 767 -32.89 -8.26 7.92
CA GLU A 767 -31.88 -7.22 8.13
C GLU A 767 -31.51 -7.18 9.60
N MET A 768 -30.22 -7.30 9.90
CA MET A 768 -29.70 -7.23 11.26
C MET A 768 -29.16 -5.84 11.60
N ILE A 769 -28.27 -5.32 10.75
CA ILE A 769 -27.52 -4.10 11.02
C ILE A 769 -27.36 -3.29 9.73
N CYS A 770 -27.59 -1.98 9.80
CA CYS A 770 -27.27 -1.04 8.74
C CYS A 770 -26.08 -0.18 9.16
N LEU A 771 -25.01 -0.17 8.35
CA LEU A 771 -23.79 0.61 8.56
C LEU A 771 -23.89 1.94 7.81
N TYR A 772 -23.62 3.02 8.53
CA TYR A 772 -23.69 4.38 8.01
C TYR A 772 -22.30 5.02 8.08
N GLY A 773 -21.79 5.56 6.97
CA GLY A 773 -20.52 6.32 7.02
C GLY A 773 -19.97 6.79 5.69
N HIS A 774 -20.16 6.02 4.61
CA HIS A 774 -19.83 6.47 3.25
C HIS A 774 -20.68 7.67 2.81
N GLU A 775 -20.11 8.49 1.93
CA GLU A 775 -20.71 9.75 1.42
C GLU A 775 -21.25 9.61 -0.01
N ASP A 776 -20.91 8.50 -0.66
CA ASP A 776 -21.35 8.15 -2.02
C ASP A 776 -21.50 6.62 -2.12
N VAL A 777 -21.94 6.13 -3.27
CA VAL A 777 -22.28 4.74 -3.56
C VAL A 777 -21.20 3.79 -3.05
N VAL A 778 -21.61 2.78 -2.28
CA VAL A 778 -20.71 1.71 -1.83
C VAL A 778 -20.58 0.70 -2.96
N THR A 779 -19.40 0.62 -3.55
CA THR A 779 -19.13 -0.17 -4.76
C THR A 779 -18.66 -1.58 -4.45
N SER A 780 -18.11 -1.82 -3.26
CA SER A 780 -17.56 -3.13 -2.89
C SER A 780 -17.53 -3.30 -1.38
N VAL A 781 -17.74 -4.54 -0.93
CA VAL A 781 -17.69 -4.95 0.48
C VAL A 781 -17.01 -6.31 0.59
N ALA A 782 -16.26 -6.54 1.67
CA ALA A 782 -15.60 -7.82 1.96
C ALA A 782 -15.59 -8.08 3.48
N PHE A 783 -15.70 -9.34 3.89
CA PHE A 783 -15.54 -9.75 5.30
C PHE A 783 -14.10 -10.15 5.59
N SER A 784 -13.64 -9.90 6.83
CA SER A 784 -12.44 -10.52 7.35
C SER A 784 -12.69 -12.00 7.66
N LYS A 785 -11.66 -12.85 7.51
CA LYS A 785 -11.77 -14.30 7.73
C LYS A 785 -12.23 -14.68 9.15
N ASP A 786 -11.96 -13.82 10.13
CA ASP A 786 -12.36 -14.01 11.53
C ASP A 786 -13.78 -13.49 11.87
N ASN A 787 -14.55 -13.03 10.87
CA ASN A 787 -15.89 -12.45 11.00
C ASN A 787 -15.98 -11.20 11.89
N LYS A 788 -14.86 -10.60 12.28
CA LYS A 788 -14.89 -9.42 13.15
C LYS A 788 -15.09 -8.12 12.38
N PHE A 789 -14.59 -8.05 11.16
CA PHE A 789 -14.52 -6.82 10.40
C PHE A 789 -15.15 -6.93 9.01
N ILE A 790 -15.66 -5.80 8.52
CA ILE A 790 -16.03 -5.60 7.12
C ILE A 790 -15.13 -4.50 6.56
N ALA A 791 -14.64 -4.67 5.34
CA ALA A 791 -14.01 -3.62 4.55
C ALA A 791 -15.00 -3.18 3.48
N SER A 792 -15.02 -1.88 3.17
CA SER A 792 -15.85 -1.34 2.09
C SER A 792 -15.11 -0.29 1.28
N GLY A 793 -15.40 -0.25 -0.02
CA GLY A 793 -14.94 0.78 -0.95
C GLY A 793 -16.11 1.59 -1.50
N SER A 794 -15.90 2.87 -1.75
CA SER A 794 -16.96 3.78 -2.25
C SER A 794 -16.47 4.74 -3.33
N LYS A 795 -17.43 5.29 -4.06
CA LYS A 795 -17.24 6.44 -4.96
C LYS A 795 -16.77 7.71 -4.23
N ASP A 796 -16.89 7.76 -2.91
CA ASP A 796 -16.34 8.84 -2.08
C ASP A 796 -14.79 8.83 -1.98
N LYS A 797 -14.13 7.91 -2.71
CA LYS A 797 -12.67 7.74 -2.78
C LYS A 797 -12.04 7.20 -1.49
N THR A 798 -12.86 6.70 -0.56
CA THR A 798 -12.39 6.15 0.71
C THR A 798 -12.68 4.66 0.82
N ALA A 799 -11.75 3.94 1.46
CA ALA A 799 -11.99 2.60 1.94
C ALA A 799 -12.21 2.66 3.46
N ARG A 800 -13.11 1.84 4.01
CA ARG A 800 -13.43 1.85 5.44
C ARG A 800 -13.42 0.45 6.03
N ILE A 801 -13.05 0.35 7.31
CA ILE A 801 -13.24 -0.85 8.13
C ILE A 801 -14.39 -0.63 9.09
N TRP A 802 -15.19 -1.67 9.31
CA TRP A 802 -16.33 -1.69 10.22
C TRP A 802 -16.26 -2.87 11.16
N ASP A 803 -16.70 -2.68 12.40
CA ASP A 803 -16.97 -3.76 13.34
C ASP A 803 -18.32 -4.42 13.01
N VAL A 804 -18.31 -5.73 12.77
CA VAL A 804 -19.52 -6.51 12.45
C VAL A 804 -20.51 -6.56 13.62
N LYS A 805 -20.04 -6.60 14.87
CA LYS A 805 -20.92 -6.74 16.05
C LYS A 805 -21.68 -5.46 16.34
N ASN A 806 -21.00 -4.32 16.25
CA ASN A 806 -21.52 -3.03 16.71
C ASN A 806 -21.92 -2.11 15.55
N GLY A 807 -21.56 -2.46 14.31
CA GLY A 807 -21.82 -1.68 13.11
C GLY A 807 -21.06 -0.35 13.02
N ARG A 808 -20.01 -0.17 13.83
CA ARG A 808 -19.24 1.06 13.92
C ARG A 808 -18.14 1.08 12.86
N SER A 809 -17.95 2.23 12.20
CA SER A 809 -16.76 2.47 11.36
C SER A 809 -15.55 2.62 12.28
N LEU A 810 -14.54 1.77 12.11
CA LEU A 810 -13.32 1.76 12.90
C LEU A 810 -12.26 2.69 12.27
N THR A 811 -12.05 2.55 10.96
CA THR A 811 -10.98 3.25 10.24
C THR A 811 -11.47 3.72 8.87
N CYS A 812 -11.01 4.88 8.42
CA CYS A 812 -11.29 5.44 7.10
C CYS A 812 -9.96 5.71 6.37
N PHE A 813 -9.63 4.86 5.41
CA PHE A 813 -8.47 4.98 4.55
C PHE A 813 -8.72 6.00 3.45
N ARG A 814 -7.89 7.04 3.44
CA ARG A 814 -7.90 8.12 2.44
C ARG A 814 -6.59 8.11 1.68
N GLY A 815 -6.65 8.31 0.37
CA GLY A 815 -5.46 8.40 -0.46
C GLY A 815 -5.72 8.26 -1.95
N HIS A 816 -6.78 7.54 -2.33
CA HIS A 816 -7.19 7.44 -3.73
C HIS A 816 -7.70 8.79 -4.26
N GLU A 817 -7.35 9.10 -5.51
CA GLU A 817 -7.76 10.34 -6.20
C GLU A 817 -9.04 10.14 -7.03
N GLY A 818 -9.40 8.88 -7.26
CA GLY A 818 -10.58 8.42 -7.98
C GLY A 818 -11.46 7.50 -7.14
N THR A 819 -12.61 7.12 -7.69
CA THR A 819 -13.58 6.23 -7.04
C THR A 819 -12.97 4.85 -6.78
N ILE A 820 -13.17 4.29 -5.59
CA ILE A 820 -12.80 2.91 -5.31
C ILE A 820 -13.83 2.01 -5.97
N SER A 821 -13.37 1.03 -6.75
CA SER A 821 -14.21 0.07 -7.47
C SER A 821 -14.30 -1.27 -6.74
N SER A 822 -13.24 -1.65 -6.02
CA SER A 822 -13.15 -2.96 -5.38
C SER A 822 -12.27 -2.90 -4.14
N VAL A 823 -12.64 -3.67 -3.11
CA VAL A 823 -11.84 -3.93 -1.91
C VAL A 823 -11.75 -5.41 -1.63
N ALA A 824 -10.62 -5.86 -1.10
CA ALA A 824 -10.40 -7.25 -0.69
C ALA A 824 -9.58 -7.30 0.61
N PHE A 825 -9.90 -8.24 1.49
CA PHE A 825 -9.05 -8.58 2.63
C PHE A 825 -7.99 -9.60 2.23
N SER A 826 -6.83 -9.53 2.87
CA SER A 826 -5.91 -10.66 2.92
C SER A 826 -6.48 -11.77 3.80
N GLU A 827 -6.12 -13.02 3.50
CA GLU A 827 -6.58 -14.22 4.19
C GLU A 827 -6.17 -14.23 5.67
N ASN A 828 -5.00 -13.68 5.98
CA ASN A 828 -4.52 -13.46 7.35
C ASN A 828 -5.22 -12.28 8.06
N GLY A 829 -6.05 -11.51 7.35
CA GLY A 829 -6.80 -10.36 7.86
C GLY A 829 -5.96 -9.13 8.19
N ARG A 830 -4.64 -9.18 7.95
CA ARG A 830 -3.69 -8.10 8.27
C ARG A 830 -3.77 -6.94 7.29
N PHE A 831 -4.10 -7.21 6.03
CA PHE A 831 -4.06 -6.22 4.96
C PHE A 831 -5.41 -6.09 4.25
N ILE A 832 -5.64 -4.91 3.69
CA ILE A 832 -6.74 -4.64 2.75
C ILE A 832 -6.13 -4.10 1.46
N ALA A 833 -6.60 -4.59 0.32
CA ALA A 833 -6.29 -4.00 -0.97
C ALA A 833 -7.49 -3.20 -1.46
N SER A 834 -7.26 -2.03 -2.04
CA SER A 834 -8.29 -1.22 -2.70
C SER A 834 -7.87 -0.84 -4.11
N GLY A 835 -8.79 -1.01 -5.06
CA GLY A 835 -8.62 -0.71 -6.46
C GLY A 835 -9.43 0.50 -6.85
N SER A 836 -8.86 1.39 -7.65
CA SER A 836 -9.49 2.66 -7.96
C SER A 836 -9.42 3.02 -9.43
N ARG A 837 -10.37 3.88 -9.84
CA ARG A 837 -10.37 4.55 -11.14
C ARG A 837 -9.19 5.51 -11.33
N ASP A 838 -8.41 5.80 -10.27
CA ASP A 838 -7.12 6.51 -10.38
C ASP A 838 -5.96 5.65 -10.93
N ARG A 839 -6.26 4.42 -11.38
CA ARG A 839 -5.31 3.48 -11.98
C ARG A 839 -4.31 2.88 -10.99
N THR A 840 -4.55 3.04 -9.68
CA THR A 840 -3.69 2.52 -8.62
C THR A 840 -4.38 1.45 -7.78
N VAL A 841 -3.60 0.45 -7.38
CA VAL A 841 -3.96 -0.45 -6.27
C VAL A 841 -3.23 0.05 -5.04
N ARG A 842 -3.92 0.15 -3.90
CA ARG A 842 -3.30 0.49 -2.61
C ARG A 842 -3.49 -0.65 -1.62
N ILE A 843 -2.44 -0.94 -0.87
CA ILE A 843 -2.44 -1.92 0.21
C ILE A 843 -2.45 -1.18 1.53
N TRP A 844 -3.36 -1.55 2.43
CA TRP A 844 -3.57 -0.94 3.73
C TRP A 844 -3.30 -1.95 4.86
N ASP A 845 -2.61 -1.57 5.93
CA ASP A 845 -2.54 -2.34 7.17
C ASP A 845 -3.83 -2.13 7.98
N THR A 846 -4.34 -3.21 8.53
CA THR A 846 -5.55 -3.25 9.37
C THR A 846 -5.25 -3.02 10.85
N ASN A 847 -3.98 -3.14 11.27
CA ASN A 847 -3.56 -3.00 12.67
C ASN A 847 -3.39 -1.54 13.14
N ILE A 848 -4.06 -0.57 12.50
CA ILE A 848 -3.92 0.85 12.85
C ILE A 848 -5.26 1.43 13.30
N ASN A 849 -5.17 2.15 14.41
CA ASN A 849 -6.16 2.32 15.47
C ASN A 849 -7.45 3.06 15.10
N GLN A 850 -8.45 2.76 15.92
CA GLN A 850 -9.78 3.37 16.01
C GLN A 850 -9.67 4.88 16.21
N GLU A 851 -10.41 5.68 15.43
CA GLU A 851 -11.08 6.91 15.90
C GLU A 851 -11.77 7.67 14.76
N GLN A 852 -13.10 7.79 14.86
CA GLN A 852 -13.98 8.93 14.51
C GLN A 852 -15.43 8.43 14.60
N ILE A 853 -16.12 8.65 15.72
CA ILE A 853 -17.53 8.28 15.85
C ILE A 853 -18.39 9.29 15.08
N ARG A 854 -18.82 8.93 13.86
CA ARG A 854 -19.87 9.64 13.11
C ARG A 854 -21.24 9.17 13.61
N LEU A 855 -22.05 10.09 14.13
CA LEU A 855 -23.45 9.86 14.48
C LEU A 855 -24.35 10.09 13.24
N LYS A 856 -24.93 9.03 12.68
CA LYS A 856 -25.72 9.09 11.42
C LYS A 856 -27.11 8.48 11.58
N ASN A 857 -28.11 9.28 11.94
CA ASN A 857 -29.52 8.80 12.01
C ASN A 857 -30.55 9.72 11.33
N HIS A 858 -30.22 10.96 10.92
CA HIS A 858 -31.15 11.81 10.14
C HIS A 858 -31.14 11.48 8.64
N GLU A 859 -32.32 11.49 8.02
CA GLU A 859 -32.56 11.12 6.61
C GLU A 859 -32.67 12.34 5.69
N SER A 860 -32.74 13.56 6.26
CA SER A 860 -32.81 14.81 5.51
C SER A 860 -32.06 15.95 6.21
N HIS A 861 -32.04 17.12 5.58
CA HIS A 861 -31.25 18.28 6.01
C HIS A 861 -31.57 18.65 7.47
N ILE A 862 -30.56 18.88 8.30
CA ILE A 862 -30.61 19.35 9.69
C ILE A 862 -30.39 20.87 9.64
N PRO A 863 -31.45 21.69 9.54
CA PRO A 863 -31.27 23.14 9.50
C PRO A 863 -30.91 23.76 10.84
N SER A 864 -31.01 23.02 11.95
CA SER A 864 -30.78 23.56 13.28
C SER A 864 -30.44 22.46 14.30
N ILE A 865 -29.54 22.81 15.21
CA ILE A 865 -29.11 22.01 16.35
C ILE A 865 -29.06 22.85 17.62
N SER A 866 -29.17 22.21 18.77
CA SER A 866 -29.09 22.88 20.07
C SER A 866 -28.46 21.94 21.11
N MET A 867 -27.66 22.49 22.04
CA MET A 867 -27.07 21.73 23.15
C MET A 867 -27.92 21.90 24.41
N SER A 868 -28.01 20.86 25.23
CA SER A 868 -28.62 20.93 26.55
C SER A 868 -27.81 21.83 27.50
N PRO A 869 -28.44 22.59 28.42
CA PRO A 869 -27.74 23.47 29.38
C PRO A 869 -26.81 22.77 30.40
N ASN A 870 -26.91 21.44 30.52
CA ASN A 870 -26.03 20.59 31.33
C ASN A 870 -24.98 19.85 30.48
N ASP A 871 -24.93 20.13 29.18
CA ASP A 871 -23.95 19.61 28.21
C ASP A 871 -23.95 18.09 27.99
N GLU A 872 -24.88 17.36 28.59
CA GLU A 872 -24.96 15.90 28.44
C GLU A 872 -25.67 15.46 27.17
N CYS A 873 -26.43 16.35 26.52
CA CYS A 873 -27.29 16.01 25.39
C CYS A 873 -27.26 17.04 24.27
N ILE A 874 -27.38 16.53 23.04
CA ILE A 874 -27.53 17.35 21.83
C ILE A 874 -28.89 17.07 21.21
N VAL A 875 -29.56 18.08 20.68
CA VAL A 875 -30.79 17.94 19.90
C VAL A 875 -30.55 18.41 18.49
N SER A 876 -31.01 17.61 17.53
CA SER A 876 -31.05 17.96 16.11
C SER A 876 -32.47 17.84 15.57
N GLY A 877 -32.90 18.83 14.79
CA GLY A 877 -34.16 18.79 14.05
C GLY A 877 -33.90 18.77 12.55
N SER A 878 -34.60 17.91 11.82
CA SER A 878 -34.36 17.70 10.39
C SER A 878 -35.60 17.86 9.51
N TRP A 879 -35.38 18.11 8.23
CA TRP A 879 -36.39 18.07 7.16
C TRP A 879 -36.96 16.66 6.94
N ASP A 880 -36.41 15.62 7.58
CA ASP A 880 -37.01 14.29 7.67
C ASP A 880 -38.20 14.24 8.64
N LYS A 881 -38.54 15.41 9.22
CA LYS A 881 -39.63 15.63 10.17
C LYS A 881 -39.40 14.97 11.53
N THR A 882 -38.17 14.56 11.83
CA THR A 882 -37.77 13.98 13.12
C THR A 882 -36.91 14.94 13.93
N ILE A 883 -37.04 14.81 15.26
CA ILE A 883 -36.13 15.45 16.21
C ILE A 883 -35.40 14.32 16.94
N ARG A 884 -34.07 14.37 16.98
CA ARG A 884 -33.25 13.36 17.66
C ARG A 884 -32.46 13.98 18.79
N ILE A 885 -32.36 13.23 19.88
CA ILE A 885 -31.58 13.55 21.08
C ILE A 885 -30.40 12.60 21.15
N TRP A 886 -29.19 13.14 21.30
CA TRP A 886 -27.93 12.41 21.33
C TRP A 886 -27.28 12.56 22.70
N ASP A 887 -26.65 11.50 23.19
CA ASP A 887 -25.78 11.55 24.36
C ASP A 887 -24.42 12.11 23.96
N ALA A 888 -24.03 13.24 24.54
CA ALA A 888 -22.83 13.97 24.20
C ALA A 888 -21.54 13.29 24.70
N ASN A 889 -21.62 12.42 25.71
CA ASN A 889 -20.45 11.71 26.26
C ASN A 889 -20.25 10.34 25.62
N ARG A 890 -21.34 9.66 25.26
CA ARG A 890 -21.29 8.30 24.70
C ARG A 890 -21.33 8.26 23.18
N SER A 891 -21.56 9.40 22.54
CA SER A 891 -21.70 9.52 21.09
C SER A 891 -22.68 8.47 20.53
N CYS A 892 -23.90 8.44 21.09
CA CYS A 892 -24.98 7.56 20.65
C CYS A 892 -26.35 8.25 20.74
N GLU A 893 -27.32 7.80 19.94
CA GLU A 893 -28.70 8.29 20.04
C GLU A 893 -29.33 7.88 21.37
N ARG A 894 -29.93 8.85 22.08
CA ARG A 894 -30.65 8.65 23.33
C ARG A 894 -32.16 8.50 23.10
N MET A 895 -32.74 9.28 22.19
CA MET A 895 -34.18 9.27 21.92
C MET A 895 -34.51 9.90 20.55
N CYS A 896 -35.44 9.30 19.81
CA CYS A 896 -36.11 9.94 18.66
C CYS A 896 -37.52 10.37 19.07
N LEU A 897 -37.84 11.66 18.86
CA LEU A 897 -39.19 12.19 19.08
C LEU A 897 -40.09 11.87 17.87
N PRO A 898 -41.43 11.86 18.04
CA PRO A 898 -42.37 11.45 16.99
C PRO A 898 -42.27 12.33 15.74
N HIS A 899 -42.57 11.73 14.57
CA HIS A 899 -42.64 12.43 13.29
C HIS A 899 -43.65 13.57 13.37
N LEU A 900 -43.20 14.77 13.04
CA LEU A 900 -44.05 15.94 12.85
C LEU A 900 -44.64 15.95 11.44
N ASP A 901 -45.74 16.69 11.24
CA ASP A 901 -46.45 16.71 9.95
C ASP A 901 -45.64 17.42 8.83
N ASP A 902 -44.70 18.29 9.20
CA ASP A 902 -43.93 19.13 8.28
C ASP A 902 -42.43 19.19 8.65
N LYS A 903 -41.61 19.73 7.74
CA LYS A 903 -40.16 19.90 7.90
C LYS A 903 -39.85 20.78 9.11
N ILE A 904 -38.83 20.39 9.87
CA ILE A 904 -38.37 21.18 11.01
C ILE A 904 -37.41 22.25 10.49
N HIS A 905 -37.63 23.51 10.82
CA HIS A 905 -36.80 24.65 10.37
C HIS A 905 -35.84 25.15 11.44
N SER A 906 -36.19 24.99 12.72
CA SER A 906 -35.37 25.43 13.85
C SER A 906 -35.69 24.59 15.09
N VAL A 907 -34.68 24.30 15.92
CA VAL A 907 -34.83 23.64 17.22
C VAL A 907 -34.09 24.40 18.30
N ALA A 908 -34.64 24.40 19.52
CA ALA A 908 -34.00 25.04 20.67
C ALA A 908 -34.28 24.25 21.95
N PHE A 909 -33.28 24.13 22.81
CA PHE A 909 -33.46 23.71 24.20
C PHE A 909 -34.00 24.86 25.05
N SER A 910 -34.86 24.54 26.02
CA SER A 910 -35.15 25.47 27.09
C SER A 910 -33.92 25.66 27.98
N PRO A 911 -33.66 26.88 28.50
CA PRO A 911 -32.51 27.17 29.38
C PRO A 911 -32.45 26.34 30.67
N ASN A 912 -33.57 25.77 31.12
CA ASN A 912 -33.61 24.81 32.24
C ASN A 912 -33.39 23.33 31.83
N GLY A 913 -33.24 23.04 30.53
CA GLY A 913 -32.98 21.71 29.98
C GLY A 913 -34.16 20.74 29.98
N GLN A 914 -35.36 21.18 30.38
CA GLN A 914 -36.54 20.31 30.54
C GLN A 914 -37.39 20.16 29.27
N CYS A 915 -37.30 21.13 28.35
CA CYS A 915 -38.15 21.21 27.17
C CYS A 915 -37.33 21.44 25.88
N ILE A 916 -37.89 20.99 24.75
CA ILE A 916 -37.35 21.23 23.41
C ILE A 916 -38.45 21.91 22.59
N ALA A 917 -38.15 23.04 21.94
CA ALA A 917 -39.00 23.62 20.92
C ALA A 917 -38.51 23.22 19.52
N ALA A 918 -39.45 22.82 18.66
CA ALA A 918 -39.21 22.54 17.25
C ALA A 918 -40.20 23.30 16.37
N VAL A 919 -39.66 24.06 15.42
CA VAL A 919 -40.43 24.92 14.53
C VAL A 919 -40.73 24.19 13.25
N THR A 920 -42.00 24.15 12.89
CA THR A 920 -42.53 23.64 11.61
C THR A 920 -43.29 24.77 10.92
N LYS A 921 -43.81 24.56 9.70
CA LYS A 921 -44.50 25.61 8.93
C LYS A 921 -45.68 26.22 9.71
N GLY A 922 -45.47 27.42 10.25
CA GLY A 922 -46.47 28.19 10.99
C GLY A 922 -46.70 27.76 12.45
N LYS A 923 -46.01 26.71 12.94
CA LYS A 923 -46.23 26.14 14.29
C LYS A 923 -44.93 25.94 15.06
N ILE A 924 -45.00 26.11 16.38
CA ILE A 924 -43.92 25.76 17.31
C ILE A 924 -44.40 24.60 18.19
N ASN A 925 -43.76 23.44 18.09
CA ASN A 925 -44.06 22.26 18.87
C ASN A 925 -43.11 22.17 20.07
N ILE A 926 -43.64 22.05 21.28
CA ILE A 926 -42.84 21.96 22.51
C ILE A 926 -42.93 20.54 23.05
N PHE A 927 -41.79 19.92 23.33
CA PHE A 927 -41.66 18.56 23.83
C PHE A 927 -41.01 18.52 25.21
N SER A 928 -41.47 17.61 26.06
CA SER A 928 -40.83 17.26 27.34
C SER A 928 -39.67 16.30 27.08
N ILE A 929 -38.49 16.57 27.64
CA ILE A 929 -37.34 15.68 27.46
C ILE A 929 -37.46 14.37 28.24
N GLU A 930 -38.09 14.42 29.42
CA GLU A 930 -38.23 13.28 30.32
C GLU A 930 -39.21 12.24 29.78
N SER A 931 -40.30 12.70 29.14
CA SER A 931 -41.36 11.83 28.62
C SER A 931 -41.33 11.62 27.11
N GLY A 932 -40.58 12.45 26.36
CA GLY A 932 -40.59 12.46 24.89
C GLY A 932 -41.94 12.88 24.28
N LYS A 933 -42.90 13.35 25.09
CA LYS A 933 -44.25 13.72 24.64
C LYS A 933 -44.34 15.20 24.36
N GLN A 934 -45.18 15.55 23.38
CA GLN A 934 -45.52 16.94 23.10
C GLN A 934 -46.33 17.53 24.27
N ILE A 935 -45.85 18.65 24.80
CA ILE A 935 -46.49 19.43 25.87
C ILE A 935 -47.55 20.35 25.26
N THR A 936 -47.17 21.15 24.26
CA THR A 936 -48.03 22.15 23.61
C THR A 936 -47.67 22.33 22.13
N CYS A 937 -48.60 22.87 21.36
CA CYS A 937 -48.41 23.33 19.99
C CYS A 937 -48.87 24.78 19.89
N LEU A 938 -47.96 25.69 19.54
CA LEU A 938 -48.24 27.11 19.39
C LEU A 938 -48.47 27.42 17.92
N ASP A 939 -49.61 28.03 17.58
CA ASP A 939 -49.91 28.47 16.21
C ASP A 939 -49.64 29.97 16.09
N GLY A 940 -48.65 30.33 15.26
CA GLY A 940 -48.26 31.72 15.02
C GLY A 940 -49.26 32.51 14.15
N ARG A 941 -50.23 31.82 13.53
CA ARG A 941 -51.14 32.33 12.50
C ARG A 941 -50.38 33.07 11.38
N CYS A 942 -49.25 32.51 10.96
CA CYS A 942 -48.39 33.03 9.89
C CYS A 942 -47.93 31.89 8.98
N SER A 943 -47.63 32.22 7.72
CA SER A 943 -47.20 31.24 6.73
C SER A 943 -45.83 30.62 7.04
N HIS A 944 -44.92 31.37 7.68
CA HIS A 944 -43.59 30.92 8.07
C HIS A 944 -43.13 31.57 9.38
N ILE A 945 -42.55 30.75 10.26
CA ILE A 945 -41.82 31.18 11.45
C ILE A 945 -40.33 30.93 11.15
N ILE A 946 -39.52 31.99 11.17
CA ILE A 946 -38.14 31.96 10.64
C ILE A 946 -37.12 31.69 11.76
N SER A 947 -37.39 32.18 12.97
CA SER A 947 -36.47 32.09 14.11
C SER A 947 -37.28 32.04 15.41
N VAL A 948 -36.77 31.31 16.41
CA VAL A 948 -37.35 31.20 17.75
C VAL A 948 -36.30 31.36 18.84
N SER A 949 -36.71 31.88 19.99
CA SER A 949 -35.84 32.05 21.16
C SER A 949 -36.64 31.87 22.45
N PHE A 950 -36.16 31.02 23.36
CA PHE A 950 -36.72 30.90 24.71
C PHE A 950 -36.30 32.09 25.57
N SER A 951 -37.16 32.50 26.50
CA SER A 951 -36.74 33.34 27.62
C SER A 951 -35.84 32.53 28.55
N TYR A 952 -34.89 33.22 29.19
CA TYR A 952 -33.92 32.59 30.10
C TYR A 952 -34.56 31.95 31.33
N ASP A 953 -35.72 32.45 31.76
CA ASP A 953 -36.54 31.82 32.80
C ASP A 953 -37.34 30.59 32.32
N SER A 954 -37.20 30.21 31.03
CA SER A 954 -37.86 29.07 30.36
C SER A 954 -39.40 29.10 30.34
N ASN A 955 -40.02 30.18 30.81
CA ASN A 955 -41.47 30.30 30.89
C ASN A 955 -42.11 30.77 29.58
N TYR A 956 -41.34 31.47 28.73
CA TYR A 956 -41.83 32.07 27.51
C TYR A 956 -40.97 31.71 26.30
N ILE A 957 -41.57 31.77 25.11
CA ILE A 957 -40.88 31.58 23.82
C ILE A 957 -41.33 32.66 22.86
N ALA A 958 -40.37 33.27 22.16
CA ALA A 958 -40.61 34.27 21.13
C ALA A 958 -40.40 33.64 19.75
N GLY A 959 -41.27 33.96 18.80
CA GLY A 959 -41.17 33.52 17.41
C GLY A 959 -41.32 34.67 16.44
N ALA A 960 -40.39 34.74 15.47
CA ALA A 960 -40.43 35.68 14.37
C ALA A 960 -41.41 35.20 13.30
N CYS A 961 -42.53 35.92 13.13
CA CYS A 961 -43.66 35.55 12.27
C CYS A 961 -43.92 36.65 11.23
N GLY A 962 -43.24 36.61 10.08
CA GLY A 962 -43.35 37.64 9.06
C GLY A 962 -42.93 39.01 9.59
N ASN A 963 -43.86 39.96 9.72
CA ASN A 963 -43.61 41.32 10.21
C ASN A 963 -43.92 41.53 11.71
N LYS A 964 -44.19 40.46 12.46
CA LYS A 964 -44.47 40.52 13.90
C LYS A 964 -43.60 39.54 14.69
N ILE A 965 -43.34 39.87 15.96
CA ILE A 965 -42.74 38.95 16.93
C ILE A 965 -43.82 38.61 17.95
N CYS A 966 -44.19 37.35 18.05
CA CYS A 966 -45.16 36.86 19.03
C CYS A 966 -44.43 36.14 20.17
N VAL A 967 -44.93 36.31 21.39
CA VAL A 967 -44.39 35.69 22.61
C VAL A 967 -45.49 34.87 23.28
N TRP A 968 -45.21 33.60 23.53
CA TRP A 968 -46.14 32.66 24.15
C TRP A 968 -45.61 32.12 25.46
N ASN A 969 -46.50 31.75 26.37
CA ASN A 969 -46.15 30.92 27.51
C ASN A 969 -45.93 29.46 27.05
N VAL A 970 -44.81 28.87 27.46
CA VAL A 970 -44.37 27.53 27.03
C VAL A 970 -45.34 26.43 27.50
N TYR A 971 -45.88 26.57 28.71
CA TYR A 971 -46.69 25.54 29.36
C TYR A 971 -48.19 25.68 29.11
N THR A 972 -48.71 26.92 29.04
CA THR A 972 -50.15 27.17 28.79
C THR A 972 -50.47 27.37 27.31
N GLY A 973 -49.47 27.76 26.51
CA GLY A 973 -49.63 28.09 25.10
C GLY A 973 -50.32 29.43 24.83
N GLU A 974 -50.63 30.20 25.87
CA GLU A 974 -51.27 31.51 25.75
C GLU A 974 -50.30 32.56 25.19
N GLU A 975 -50.78 33.37 24.25
CA GLU A 975 -50.03 34.50 23.70
C GLU A 975 -50.00 35.64 24.72
N LYS A 976 -48.79 35.97 25.20
CA LYS A 976 -48.55 37.06 26.15
C LYS A 976 -48.47 38.41 25.46
N LEU A 977 -47.76 38.45 24.32
CA LEU A 977 -47.36 39.70 23.69
C LEU A 977 -47.22 39.50 22.18
N CYS A 978 -47.71 40.47 21.39
CA CYS A 978 -47.46 40.56 19.96
C CYS A 978 -46.88 41.93 19.61
N LEU A 979 -45.66 41.93 19.10
CA LEU A 979 -44.92 43.12 18.69
C LEU A 979 -45.08 43.30 17.18
N TYR A 980 -45.75 44.38 16.77
CA TYR A 980 -46.02 44.69 15.36
C TYR A 980 -45.09 45.78 14.84
N GLU A 981 -44.47 45.55 13.68
CA GLU A 981 -43.73 46.57 12.94
C GLU A 981 -44.20 46.60 11.47
N TYR A 982 -44.57 47.77 10.96
CA TYR A 982 -45.14 47.92 9.61
C TYR A 982 -44.08 48.02 8.49
N LYS A 983 -42.80 48.14 8.85
CA LYS A 983 -41.69 48.30 7.91
C LYS A 983 -40.74 47.12 8.03
N GLY A 984 -41.01 46.08 7.25
CA GLY A 984 -40.09 44.97 7.06
C GLY A 984 -40.46 43.66 7.77
N SER A 985 -39.86 42.57 7.29
CA SER A 985 -39.98 41.23 7.85
C SER A 985 -38.88 41.00 8.87
N VAL A 986 -39.23 40.34 9.98
CA VAL A 986 -38.30 39.86 11.00
C VAL A 986 -37.62 38.59 10.49
N LEU A 987 -36.29 38.57 10.51
CA LEU A 987 -35.47 37.43 10.06
C LEU A 987 -34.83 36.67 11.23
N SER A 988 -34.61 37.34 12.38
CA SER A 988 -34.03 36.72 13.58
C SER A 988 -34.59 37.35 14.85
N VAL A 989 -34.80 36.55 15.91
CA VAL A 989 -35.30 36.99 17.21
C VAL A 989 -34.44 36.41 18.35
N ALA A 990 -34.18 37.21 19.39
CA ALA A 990 -33.44 36.75 20.57
C ALA A 990 -33.99 37.39 21.85
N PHE A 991 -34.11 36.60 22.92
CA PHE A 991 -34.28 37.13 24.28
C PHE A 991 -32.94 37.52 24.89
N SER A 992 -32.97 38.57 25.71
CA SER A 992 -31.82 38.90 26.56
C SER A 992 -31.63 37.86 27.68
N PRO A 993 -30.40 37.63 28.18
CA PRO A 993 -30.13 36.69 29.28
C PRO A 993 -30.91 36.96 30.57
N ASN A 994 -31.28 38.22 30.82
CA ASN A 994 -32.11 38.59 31.97
C ASN A 994 -33.63 38.50 31.69
N SER A 995 -34.05 38.03 30.51
CA SER A 995 -35.44 37.92 30.03
C SER A 995 -36.24 39.24 30.03
N LYS A 996 -35.57 40.39 30.16
CA LYS A 996 -36.23 41.71 30.18
C LYS A 996 -36.37 42.34 28.80
N HIS A 997 -35.58 41.93 27.83
CA HIS A 997 -35.56 42.49 26.49
C HIS A 997 -35.74 41.41 25.43
N ILE A 998 -36.38 41.80 24.33
CA ILE A 998 -36.50 41.01 23.10
C ILE A 998 -35.84 41.84 22.01
N ALA A 999 -34.96 41.25 21.21
CA ALA A 999 -34.38 41.88 20.03
C ALA A 999 -34.89 41.20 18.75
N GLY A 1000 -35.03 41.99 17.69
CA GLY A 1000 -35.44 41.55 16.37
C GLY A 1000 -34.57 42.17 15.29
N GLY A 1001 -34.03 41.31 14.41
CA GLY A 1001 -33.32 41.71 13.19
C GLY A 1001 -34.29 41.75 12.01
N PHE A 1002 -34.31 42.86 11.27
CA PHE A 1002 -35.26 43.10 10.19
C PHE A 1002 -34.58 43.23 8.82
N ASN A 1003 -35.34 42.97 7.76
CA ASN A 1003 -34.92 43.24 6.39
C ASN A 1003 -34.90 44.74 6.02
N ASP A 1004 -35.41 45.61 6.90
CA ASP A 1004 -35.31 47.07 6.75
C ASP A 1004 -34.00 47.65 7.33
N LYS A 1005 -33.03 46.77 7.62
CA LYS A 1005 -31.65 47.07 8.02
C LYS A 1005 -31.49 47.60 9.45
N ILE A 1006 -32.55 47.55 10.26
CA ILE A 1006 -32.56 48.07 11.63
C ILE A 1006 -32.74 46.90 12.60
N VAL A 1007 -31.94 46.86 13.66
CA VAL A 1007 -32.25 46.01 14.83
C VAL A 1007 -33.16 46.80 15.75
N ARG A 1008 -34.19 46.15 16.27
CA ARG A 1008 -35.08 46.75 17.27
C ARG A 1008 -35.08 45.94 18.54
N ILE A 1009 -35.17 46.64 19.67
CA ILE A 1009 -35.22 46.03 20.99
C ILE A 1009 -36.49 46.50 21.68
N TRP A 1010 -37.24 45.58 22.28
CA TRP A 1010 -38.44 45.86 23.07
C TRP A 1010 -38.27 45.36 24.49
N ASP A 1011 -39.03 45.95 25.40
CA ASP A 1011 -39.20 45.45 26.76
C ASP A 1011 -40.15 44.25 26.75
N ALA A 1012 -39.69 43.11 27.28
CA ALA A 1012 -40.39 41.82 27.24
C ALA A 1012 -41.68 41.79 28.10
N HIS A 1013 -41.84 42.77 29.01
CA HIS A 1013 -42.99 42.84 29.91
C HIS A 1013 -44.07 43.78 29.39
N SER A 1014 -43.67 44.96 28.91
CA SER A 1014 -44.56 46.02 28.47
C SER A 1014 -44.76 46.08 26.95
N GLY A 1015 -43.91 45.40 26.17
CA GLY A 1015 -43.88 45.45 24.71
C GLY A 1015 -43.49 46.81 24.12
N ARG A 1016 -43.02 47.74 24.96
CA ARG A 1016 -42.58 49.06 24.51
C ARG A 1016 -41.25 48.93 23.78
N ASN A 1017 -41.12 49.65 22.67
CA ASN A 1017 -39.85 49.74 21.96
C ASN A 1017 -38.84 50.51 22.83
N VAL A 1018 -37.69 49.89 23.07
CA VAL A 1018 -36.60 50.38 23.92
C VAL A 1018 -35.51 51.03 23.09
N ALA A 1019 -35.21 50.50 21.90
CA ALA A 1019 -34.14 51.02 21.04
C ALA A 1019 -34.31 50.63 19.57
N HIS A 1020 -33.83 51.52 18.69
CA HIS A 1020 -33.55 51.25 17.28
C HIS A 1020 -32.05 51.38 17.04
N LEU A 1021 -31.40 50.29 16.63
CA LEU A 1021 -29.98 50.27 16.29
C LEU A 1021 -29.85 50.32 14.77
N SER A 1022 -29.57 51.52 14.27
CA SER A 1022 -29.36 51.81 12.85
C SER A 1022 -27.88 51.88 12.53
N GLY A 1023 -27.46 51.23 11.46
CA GLY A 1023 -26.07 51.28 10.99
C GLY A 1023 -25.80 50.33 9.83
N HIS A 1024 -26.49 49.19 9.79
CA HIS A 1024 -26.35 48.24 8.69
C HIS A 1024 -26.90 48.78 7.36
N GLU A 1025 -26.23 48.43 6.26
CA GLU A 1025 -26.63 48.79 4.89
C GLU A 1025 -27.36 47.65 4.16
N GLY A 1026 -27.44 46.47 4.79
CA GLY A 1026 -28.09 45.26 4.26
C GLY A 1026 -29.09 44.64 5.24
N TRP A 1027 -29.76 43.56 4.81
CA TRP A 1027 -30.72 42.82 5.64
C TRP A 1027 -30.02 42.17 6.84
N ILE A 1028 -30.67 42.19 8.01
CA ILE A 1028 -30.10 41.60 9.22
C ILE A 1028 -30.54 40.13 9.30
N TYR A 1029 -29.61 39.20 9.14
CA TYR A 1029 -29.92 37.77 9.09
C TYR A 1029 -29.82 37.10 10.45
N CYS A 1030 -28.97 37.60 11.36
CA CYS A 1030 -28.73 37.01 12.67
C CYS A 1030 -28.46 38.07 13.74
N ILE A 1031 -28.83 37.75 14.98
CA ILE A 1031 -28.60 38.57 16.16
C ILE A 1031 -28.28 37.69 17.38
N GLY A 1032 -27.46 38.20 18.30
CA GLY A 1032 -27.09 37.48 19.52
C GLY A 1032 -26.82 38.42 20.69
N PHE A 1033 -27.18 37.99 21.90
CA PHE A 1033 -26.82 38.68 23.15
C PHE A 1033 -25.59 38.04 23.77
N SER A 1034 -24.74 38.86 24.37
CA SER A 1034 -23.67 38.39 25.26
C SER A 1034 -24.24 37.82 26.56
N PRO A 1035 -23.60 36.82 27.19
CA PRO A 1035 -24.07 36.20 28.44
C PRO A 1035 -24.19 37.16 29.63
N ASP A 1036 -23.34 38.18 29.70
CA ASP A 1036 -23.36 39.22 30.73
C ASP A 1036 -24.44 40.30 30.50
N ASN A 1037 -25.15 40.22 29.37
CA ASN A 1037 -26.17 41.16 28.94
C ASN A 1037 -25.67 42.62 28.78
N LEU A 1038 -24.38 42.81 28.48
CA LEU A 1038 -23.79 44.13 28.23
C LEU A 1038 -23.68 44.41 26.73
N LEU A 1039 -23.28 43.41 25.95
CA LEU A 1039 -23.05 43.50 24.51
C LEU A 1039 -24.13 42.78 23.70
N PHE A 1040 -24.34 43.29 22.49
CA PHE A 1040 -25.24 42.73 21.51
C PHE A 1040 -24.55 42.70 20.14
N ALA A 1041 -24.70 41.63 19.38
CA ALA A 1041 -24.09 41.47 18.05
C ALA A 1041 -25.16 41.26 16.98
N SER A 1042 -24.97 41.86 15.80
CA SER A 1042 -25.82 41.68 14.64
C SER A 1042 -25.00 41.43 13.38
N GLY A 1043 -25.36 40.40 12.61
CA GLY A 1043 -24.77 40.09 11.31
C GLY A 1043 -25.73 40.38 10.17
N ALA A 1044 -25.24 41.00 9.10
CA ALA A 1044 -26.07 41.48 8.02
C ALA A 1044 -25.52 41.18 6.61
N GLY A 1045 -26.37 41.45 5.61
CA GLY A 1045 -26.05 41.33 4.18
C GLY A 1045 -25.16 42.44 3.61
N ASP A 1046 -24.71 43.37 4.44
CA ASP A 1046 -23.65 44.33 4.10
C ASP A 1046 -22.24 43.78 4.38
N ASN A 1047 -22.16 42.48 4.71
CA ASN A 1047 -20.93 41.76 5.02
C ASN A 1047 -20.25 42.20 6.32
N THR A 1048 -20.94 42.93 7.19
CA THR A 1048 -20.40 43.39 8.49
C THR A 1048 -21.09 42.73 9.67
N VAL A 1049 -20.32 42.44 10.72
CA VAL A 1049 -20.88 42.18 12.05
C VAL A 1049 -20.76 43.48 12.84
N ARG A 1050 -21.83 43.91 13.48
CA ARG A 1050 -21.80 45.09 14.35
C ARG A 1050 -22.01 44.69 15.79
N VAL A 1051 -21.18 45.28 16.67
CA VAL A 1051 -21.26 45.10 18.12
C VAL A 1051 -21.80 46.37 18.72
N TRP A 1052 -22.80 46.21 19.59
CA TRP A 1052 -23.57 47.28 20.19
C TRP A 1052 -23.53 47.15 21.70
N ASP A 1053 -23.42 48.29 22.38
CA ASP A 1053 -23.65 48.35 23.81
C ASP A 1053 -25.16 48.48 24.06
N ILE A 1054 -25.71 47.58 24.88
CA ILE A 1054 -27.15 47.58 25.21
C ILE A 1054 -27.51 48.78 26.08
N ILE A 1055 -26.59 49.24 26.94
CA ILE A 1055 -26.83 50.33 27.90
C ILE A 1055 -26.78 51.68 27.20
N SER A 1056 -25.69 51.99 26.49
CA SER A 1056 -25.55 53.26 25.77
C SER A 1056 -26.28 53.28 24.42
N LYS A 1057 -26.70 52.12 23.90
CA LYS A 1057 -27.37 51.93 22.60
C LYS A 1057 -26.55 52.43 21.40
N LYS A 1058 -25.24 52.52 21.58
CA LYS A 1058 -24.29 52.93 20.54
C LYS A 1058 -23.60 51.72 19.96
N GLN A 1059 -23.26 51.82 18.68
CA GLN A 1059 -22.34 50.90 18.05
C GLN A 1059 -20.95 51.09 18.69
N LEU A 1060 -20.38 49.98 19.17
CA LEU A 1060 -19.02 49.93 19.72
C LEU A 1060 -18.01 49.58 18.64
N ALA A 1061 -18.33 48.61 17.78
CA ALA A 1061 -17.43 48.14 16.74
C ALA A 1061 -18.17 47.82 15.43
N CYS A 1062 -17.49 48.04 14.30
CA CYS A 1062 -17.84 47.52 12.99
C CYS A 1062 -16.77 46.49 12.60
N LEU A 1063 -17.16 45.22 12.57
CA LEU A 1063 -16.27 44.11 12.28
C LEU A 1063 -16.30 43.85 10.78
N GLU A 1064 -15.34 44.45 10.09
CA GLU A 1064 -15.21 44.40 8.63
C GLU A 1064 -14.16 43.34 8.23
N GLY A 1065 -14.50 42.51 7.25
CA GLY A 1065 -13.59 41.48 6.75
C GLY A 1065 -14.26 40.38 5.94
N HIS A 1066 -15.55 40.11 6.17
CA HIS A 1066 -16.29 39.18 5.32
C HIS A 1066 -16.52 39.77 3.91
N GLU A 1067 -16.44 38.93 2.88
CA GLU A 1067 -16.59 39.31 1.47
C GLU A 1067 -18.03 39.13 0.95
N ARG A 1068 -18.89 38.47 1.75
CA ARG A 1068 -20.30 38.19 1.45
C ARG A 1068 -21.15 38.24 2.73
N GLN A 1069 -22.45 37.97 2.59
CA GLN A 1069 -23.45 38.14 3.63
C GLN A 1069 -23.21 37.21 4.83
N ILE A 1070 -23.43 37.74 6.04
CA ILE A 1070 -23.30 36.98 7.29
C ILE A 1070 -24.66 36.35 7.63
N TYR A 1071 -24.66 35.06 7.93
CA TYR A 1071 -25.87 34.29 8.24
C TYR A 1071 -26.03 33.95 9.72
N ASP A 1072 -24.94 33.87 10.48
CA ASP A 1072 -25.02 33.55 11.90
C ASP A 1072 -23.95 34.29 12.74
N VAL A 1073 -24.29 34.57 14.00
CA VAL A 1073 -23.40 35.23 14.97
C VAL A 1073 -23.66 34.69 16.38
N ALA A 1074 -22.60 34.32 17.09
CA ALA A 1074 -22.70 33.84 18.47
C ALA A 1074 -21.60 34.44 19.36
N PHE A 1075 -21.93 34.65 20.63
CA PHE A 1075 -20.97 35.01 21.68
C PHE A 1075 -20.42 33.74 22.35
N SER A 1076 -19.16 33.79 22.76
CA SER A 1076 -18.61 32.82 23.70
C SER A 1076 -19.32 32.91 25.05
N GLN A 1077 -19.34 31.82 25.82
CA GLN A 1077 -20.04 31.76 27.10
C GLN A 1077 -19.41 32.67 28.18
N ASP A 1078 -18.15 33.06 28.01
CA ASP A 1078 -17.47 34.08 28.81
C ASP A 1078 -17.64 35.52 28.27
N GLY A 1079 -18.35 35.69 27.15
CA GLY A 1079 -18.66 36.98 26.53
C GLY A 1079 -17.50 37.69 25.82
N LYS A 1080 -16.30 37.09 25.82
CA LYS A 1080 -15.07 37.74 25.32
C LYS A 1080 -14.89 37.68 23.80
N TYR A 1081 -15.50 36.69 23.15
CA TYR A 1081 -15.32 36.45 21.73
C TYR A 1081 -16.65 36.42 20.99
N ILE A 1082 -16.61 36.86 19.73
CA ILE A 1082 -17.73 36.79 18.80
C ILE A 1082 -17.28 35.92 17.63
N ALA A 1083 -18.11 34.97 17.25
CA ALA A 1083 -17.88 34.16 16.06
C ALA A 1083 -18.96 34.47 15.02
N SER A 1084 -18.57 34.67 13.77
CA SER A 1084 -19.49 34.98 12.66
C SER A 1084 -19.28 34.07 11.46
N ALA A 1085 -20.39 33.63 10.86
CA ALA A 1085 -20.38 32.76 9.68
C ALA A 1085 -20.98 33.48 8.45
N SER A 1086 -20.27 33.39 7.32
CA SER A 1086 -20.60 34.15 6.10
C SER A 1086 -20.66 33.27 4.85
N TRP A 1087 -21.39 33.76 3.84
CA TRP A 1087 -21.46 33.15 2.50
C TRP A 1087 -20.14 33.17 1.74
N ASP A 1088 -19.13 33.92 2.21
CA ASP A 1088 -17.80 33.95 1.62
C ASP A 1088 -16.99 32.67 1.92
N HIS A 1089 -17.64 31.67 2.48
CA HIS A 1089 -17.07 30.41 2.94
C HIS A 1089 -16.14 30.59 4.15
N THR A 1090 -16.16 31.71 4.85
CA THR A 1090 -15.29 31.95 6.00
C THR A 1090 -16.07 32.06 7.30
N ILE A 1091 -15.42 31.63 8.38
CA ILE A 1091 -15.84 31.91 9.75
C ILE A 1091 -14.78 32.82 10.36
N ARG A 1092 -15.20 33.88 11.03
CA ARG A 1092 -14.27 34.81 11.66
C ARG A 1092 -14.50 34.85 13.16
N ILE A 1093 -13.40 34.82 13.90
CA ILE A 1093 -13.38 34.99 15.35
C ILE A 1093 -12.88 36.38 15.67
N TRP A 1094 -13.68 37.11 16.42
CA TRP A 1094 -13.45 38.49 16.77
C TRP A 1094 -13.33 38.61 18.28
N GLU A 1095 -12.43 39.50 18.71
CA GLU A 1095 -12.44 39.97 20.09
C GLU A 1095 -13.64 40.92 20.31
N ALA A 1096 -14.49 40.63 21.30
CA ALA A 1096 -15.74 41.35 21.51
C ALA A 1096 -15.55 42.82 21.93
N SER A 1097 -14.44 43.13 22.62
CA SER A 1097 -14.13 44.46 23.17
C SER A 1097 -13.45 45.39 22.17
N GLU A 1098 -12.48 44.89 21.40
CA GLU A 1098 -11.68 45.70 20.47
C GLU A 1098 -12.09 45.54 19.01
N GLY A 1099 -12.89 44.52 18.68
CA GLY A 1099 -13.36 44.25 17.34
C GLY A 1099 -12.29 43.80 16.35
N LYS A 1100 -11.12 43.40 16.84
CA LYS A 1100 -10.05 42.85 16.00
C LYS A 1100 -10.43 41.44 15.55
N CYS A 1101 -10.25 41.18 14.25
CA CYS A 1101 -10.27 39.83 13.72
C CYS A 1101 -9.04 39.08 14.25
N LEU A 1102 -9.26 38.15 15.17
CA LEU A 1102 -8.19 37.34 15.74
C LEU A 1102 -7.82 36.21 14.78
N GLU A 1103 -8.84 35.63 14.14
CA GLU A 1103 -8.66 34.49 13.26
C GLU A 1103 -9.70 34.51 12.13
N THR A 1104 -9.24 34.23 10.90
CA THR A 1104 -10.10 34.03 9.73
C THR A 1104 -9.95 32.59 9.26
N ILE A 1105 -11.04 31.86 9.35
CA ILE A 1105 -11.12 30.44 9.07
C ILE A 1105 -11.69 30.30 7.64
N ASP A 1106 -10.80 30.19 6.64
CA ASP A 1106 -11.14 30.00 5.21
C ASP A 1106 -11.68 28.58 4.86
N GLY A 1107 -12.94 28.47 4.48
CA GLY A 1107 -13.64 27.20 4.24
C GLY A 1107 -13.24 26.42 2.99
N LYS A 1108 -12.32 26.90 2.15
CA LYS A 1108 -11.84 26.19 0.95
C LYS A 1108 -10.67 25.22 1.19
N GLY A 1109 -10.20 25.08 2.43
CA GLY A 1109 -8.99 24.31 2.79
C GLY A 1109 -9.22 23.24 3.86
N ASP A 1110 -8.54 22.10 3.68
CA ASP A 1110 -8.52 20.93 4.57
C ASP A 1110 -8.30 21.32 6.05
N ILE A 1111 -9.21 20.85 6.92
CA ILE A 1111 -9.37 21.25 8.34
C ILE A 1111 -8.11 21.02 9.18
N ARG A 1112 -7.23 20.10 8.82
CA ARG A 1112 -6.11 19.68 9.67
C ARG A 1112 -4.91 20.62 9.70
N ALA A 1113 -4.76 21.52 8.73
CA ALA A 1113 -3.61 22.43 8.66
C ALA A 1113 -3.73 23.67 9.57
N ILE A 1114 -4.93 23.99 10.05
CA ILE A 1114 -5.20 25.24 10.78
C ILE A 1114 -5.28 25.02 12.30
N LEU A 1115 -5.67 23.82 12.75
CA LEU A 1115 -5.66 23.44 14.18
C LEU A 1115 -4.28 23.44 14.85
N ARG A 1116 -3.18 23.66 14.11
CA ARG A 1116 -1.80 23.61 14.63
C ARG A 1116 -1.17 24.97 14.93
N LYS A 1117 -1.88 26.09 14.75
CA LYS A 1117 -1.34 27.44 15.01
C LYS A 1117 -2.04 28.12 16.20
N GLN A 1118 -1.63 27.72 17.41
CA GLN A 1118 -1.67 28.43 18.70
C GLN A 1118 -2.94 29.14 19.22
N LYS A 1119 -3.35 28.69 20.42
CA LYS A 1119 -3.78 29.45 21.62
C LYS A 1119 -4.79 30.60 21.45
N VAL A 1120 -5.98 30.34 20.93
CA VAL A 1120 -7.28 30.75 21.53
C VAL A 1120 -8.32 29.76 21.00
N ARG A 1121 -9.12 29.17 21.90
CA ARG A 1121 -10.14 28.16 21.61
C ARG A 1121 -11.36 28.82 20.93
N ALA A 1122 -11.52 28.70 19.62
CA ALA A 1122 -12.83 28.73 18.94
C ALA A 1122 -12.67 28.45 17.43
N ILE A 1123 -13.08 27.28 16.93
CA ILE A 1123 -13.14 27.05 15.47
C ILE A 1123 -14.29 26.08 15.12
N VAL A 1124 -15.27 26.57 14.35
CA VAL A 1124 -16.12 25.77 13.46
C VAL A 1124 -15.43 25.59 12.12
N ARG A 1125 -15.59 24.41 11.53
CA ARG A 1125 -15.61 24.14 10.07
C ARG A 1125 -16.41 22.86 9.80
N SER A 1126 -17.02 22.60 8.65
CA SER A 1126 -17.15 23.32 7.35
C SER A 1126 -18.07 22.50 6.41
N LEU A 1127 -18.53 23.11 5.31
CA LEU A 1127 -19.06 22.43 4.10
C LEU A 1127 -18.47 23.05 2.83
N GLU A 1128 -18.28 22.26 1.76
CA GLU A 1128 -18.25 22.75 0.37
C GLU A 1128 -18.93 21.77 -0.60
N ILE A 1129 -19.68 22.30 -1.58
CA ILE A 1129 -19.72 21.84 -2.99
C ILE A 1129 -20.04 23.04 -3.91
N VAL A 1130 -19.27 23.18 -5.00
CA VAL A 1130 -19.55 23.99 -6.22
C VAL A 1130 -20.38 23.15 -7.20
N ALA A 1131 -21.48 23.69 -7.74
CA ALA A 1131 -22.16 23.16 -8.91
C ALA A 1131 -22.37 24.27 -9.95
N GLU A 1132 -22.00 23.94 -11.19
CA GLU A 1132 -22.17 24.71 -12.42
C GLU A 1132 -23.66 24.85 -12.77
N ILE A 1133 -24.04 26.05 -13.20
CA ILE A 1133 -25.43 26.48 -13.43
C ILE A 1133 -25.87 26.05 -14.82
N GLN A 1134 -26.89 25.19 -14.93
CA GLN A 1134 -27.78 25.16 -16.09
C GLN A 1134 -29.03 25.98 -15.79
N GLU A 1135 -29.21 27.06 -16.55
CA GLU A 1135 -30.42 27.89 -16.54
C GLU A 1135 -31.67 27.05 -16.86
N THR A 1136 -32.57 26.91 -15.90
CA THR A 1136 -34.01 26.81 -16.20
C THR A 1136 -34.80 27.72 -15.26
N ARG A 1137 -35.67 28.52 -15.87
CA ARG A 1137 -36.44 29.63 -15.28
C ARG A 1137 -37.54 29.12 -14.35
N GLN A 1138 -37.52 29.50 -13.07
CA GLN A 1138 -38.50 30.35 -12.36
C GLN A 1138 -38.28 30.28 -10.83
N PRO A 1139 -38.41 31.40 -10.07
CA PRO A 1139 -38.00 31.45 -8.67
C PRO A 1139 -39.17 31.13 -7.74
N THR A 1140 -39.12 30.01 -7.02
CA THR A 1140 -39.97 29.79 -5.83
C THR A 1140 -39.20 29.08 -4.72
N GLY A 1141 -39.01 29.79 -3.59
CA GLY A 1141 -38.49 29.25 -2.33
C GLY A 1141 -37.07 29.70 -1.96
N TRP A 1142 -36.96 30.83 -1.27
CA TRP A 1142 -35.70 31.33 -0.70
C TRP A 1142 -35.37 30.57 0.60
N TYR A 1143 -34.33 29.73 0.60
CA TYR A 1143 -33.72 29.21 1.83
C TYR A 1143 -32.19 29.11 1.65
N PRO A 1144 -31.37 29.80 2.47
CA PRO A 1144 -29.92 29.74 2.39
C PRO A 1144 -29.37 28.40 2.91
N ALA A 1145 -28.17 28.03 2.48
CA ALA A 1145 -27.39 26.95 3.09
C ALA A 1145 -27.16 27.29 4.57
N SER A 1146 -27.84 26.59 5.48
CA SER A 1146 -27.84 26.90 6.91
C SER A 1146 -26.60 26.31 7.59
N PHE A 1147 -25.62 27.17 7.91
CA PHE A 1147 -24.62 26.93 8.95
C PHE A 1147 -25.22 27.37 10.29
N SER A 1148 -25.18 26.53 11.32
CA SER A 1148 -25.50 26.93 12.71
C SER A 1148 -24.23 26.85 13.57
N LEU A 1149 -23.91 27.92 14.29
CA LEU A 1149 -22.65 28.11 15.02
C LEU A 1149 -22.74 27.69 16.51
N ILE A 1150 -21.73 26.91 16.94
CA ILE A 1150 -21.24 26.46 18.27
C ILE A 1150 -22.01 26.82 19.55
N LEU A 1151 -22.20 25.79 20.39
CA LEU A 1151 -22.18 25.88 21.86
C LEU A 1151 -20.99 25.08 22.41
N THR A 1152 -20.22 25.66 23.34
CA THR A 1152 -19.23 24.96 24.19
C THR A 1152 -19.94 24.37 25.40
N ASN A 1153 -19.52 23.20 25.88
CA ASN A 1153 -19.92 22.81 27.24
C ASN A 1153 -19.32 23.78 28.29
N LYS A 1154 -19.86 23.80 29.51
CA LYS A 1154 -19.43 24.67 30.63
C LYS A 1154 -17.95 24.52 30.98
N SER A 1155 -17.31 23.40 30.61
CA SER A 1155 -15.91 23.08 30.87
C SER A 1155 -14.96 23.33 29.68
N GLY A 1156 -15.49 23.52 28.48
CA GLY A 1156 -14.73 23.65 27.23
C GLY A 1156 -14.15 22.34 26.66
N ASP A 1157 -14.74 21.19 26.99
CA ASP A 1157 -14.27 19.84 26.66
C ASP A 1157 -14.79 19.29 25.32
N PHE A 1158 -15.86 19.85 24.71
CA PHE A 1158 -16.28 19.52 23.33
C PHE A 1158 -17.17 20.58 22.66
N TRP A 1159 -17.25 20.52 21.32
CA TRP A 1159 -17.93 21.44 20.37
C TRP A 1159 -18.89 20.67 19.47
N VAL A 1160 -20.01 21.28 19.06
CA VAL A 1160 -21.05 20.61 18.24
C VAL A 1160 -21.54 21.50 17.08
N GLY A 1161 -21.68 20.92 15.87
CA GLY A 1161 -22.10 21.60 14.63
C GLY A 1161 -22.97 20.71 13.72
N SER A 1162 -23.78 21.27 12.81
CA SER A 1162 -24.51 20.50 11.79
C SER A 1162 -24.18 20.93 10.36
N GLU A 1163 -24.10 19.93 9.48
CA GLU A 1163 -23.66 20.05 8.08
C GLU A 1163 -24.60 19.22 7.18
N ARG A 1164 -25.51 19.86 6.42
CA ARG A 1164 -26.55 19.16 5.61
C ARG A 1164 -27.28 18.09 6.43
N TYR A 1165 -26.88 16.82 6.35
CA TYR A 1165 -27.51 15.66 7.02
C TYR A 1165 -26.76 15.18 8.28
N HIS A 1166 -25.66 15.84 8.65
CA HIS A 1166 -24.69 15.31 9.62
C HIS A 1166 -24.55 16.22 10.85
N LEU A 1167 -24.38 15.59 12.01
CA LEU A 1167 -24.09 16.23 13.28
C LEU A 1167 -22.64 15.90 13.66
N HIS A 1168 -21.82 16.92 13.89
CA HIS A 1168 -20.39 16.81 14.19
C HIS A 1168 -20.14 17.19 15.65
N MET A 1169 -19.39 16.36 16.37
CA MET A 1169 -18.93 16.61 17.74
C MET A 1169 -17.39 16.60 17.77
N ILE A 1170 -16.76 17.55 18.45
CA ILE A 1170 -15.28 17.72 18.49
C ILE A 1170 -14.86 17.88 19.94
N CYS A 1171 -14.03 16.99 20.50
CA CYS A 1171 -13.56 17.07 21.90
C CYS A 1171 -12.09 17.53 21.97
N PRO A 1172 -11.75 18.63 22.68
CA PRO A 1172 -10.38 18.89 23.13
C PRO A 1172 -10.04 18.05 24.38
N GLU A 1173 -9.41 16.89 24.16
CA GLU A 1173 -8.73 15.97 25.10
C GLU A 1173 -9.08 16.01 26.60
N GLY A 1174 -9.54 14.85 27.10
CA GLY A 1174 -9.41 14.42 28.50
C GLY A 1174 -10.72 13.95 29.14
N ASN A 1175 -10.94 12.62 29.15
CA ASN A 1175 -12.07 11.87 29.74
C ASN A 1175 -13.43 11.93 29.02
N LEU A 1176 -13.67 11.00 28.09
CA LEU A 1176 -14.46 9.77 28.33
C LEU A 1176 -14.50 8.89 27.07
#